data_AF-A0A8I5NV12-F1
#
_entry.id   AF-A0A8I5NV12-F1
#
_cell.length_a   1.000
_cell.length_b   1.000
_cell.length_c   1.000
_cell.angle_alpha   90.00
_cell.angle_beta   90.00
_cell.angle_gamma   90.00
#
_symmetry.space_group_name_H-M   'P 1'
#
loop_
_entity.id
_entity.type
_entity.pdbx_description
1 polymer ?
#
loop_
_entity_poly.entity_id
_entity_poly.type
_entity_poly.pdbx_seq_one_letter_code
_entity_poly.pdbx_strand_id
1 'polypeptide(L)'
;MAGLWVGTAALVAAGRRGRWPPQQLMLSAALRTLKHVPHYSRQHLMVSRNLGSVGYDPNEKVHVKMADEAVCVGPAPTSKSYLNMDAIMEAIKKTRAQAVHPGYGFLSENKEFARCLAAEGVIFIGPDTHAIQAMGDKIESKLLAKKAEVNTIPGFDGVVKDAEEAVRIAREIGYPVMIKASAGGGGKGMRIAWDDEETRDGFRLSSQEAASSFGDDRLLIEKFIDNPRHIEIQVLGDKHGNALWLNERECSIQRRNQKVVEEAPSIFLDAETRRAMGEQAVALARAVKYSSAGTVEFLVDSKKNFYFLEMNTRLQVEHPVTECITGLDLVQEMIRVAKGYPLRHKQADIPINGWAVECRVYAEDPYKSFGLPSIGRLSQYQEPLHLPGVRVDSGIQPGSDISIYYDPMISKLITYGSDRTEALKRMADALDNYVIRGVTHNIALLREVIINSRFVKGDISTKFLSDVYPDGFKGHMLSKSEKNQLLAIASSLFVAFQLRAQHFQENSRMPIIKPDIANWELSIKLHDKVHTVVASNSGSTFLVEVDGSKLNVTSTWNLALPLLSVSVDGTQRTVQCLSREAGGNMSIQFLGTVYKVNILTKLAAELNKFMLEKVTEDTSSVLRSPMPGVVVAVSVKPGDTVRAVCVSAGHAGLRLPPPERWLTEQHDSALCSSFLTDLQQTAKSILCVVNLFHVCIRFVPGPSALPLPNDLGVEQKGGQIHSVILQMQCFGKYLP
;
A
#
# COMPACT_ATOMS: atom_id res chain seq x y z
N MET A 1 -46.70 -7.05 12.52
CA MET A 1 -47.60 -5.93 12.21
C MET A 1 -47.05 -4.68 12.86
N ALA A 2 -46.93 -3.59 12.08
CA ALA A 2 -46.83 -2.15 12.41
C ALA A 2 -46.17 -1.73 13.75
N GLY A 3 -45.21 -0.80 13.83
CA GLY A 3 -44.85 0.31 12.95
C GLY A 3 -44.89 1.64 13.74
N LEU A 4 -43.86 2.47 13.53
CA LEU A 4 -43.85 3.96 13.64
C LEU A 4 -44.07 4.62 15.03
N TRP A 5 -43.59 5.83 15.38
CA TRP A 5 -42.55 6.79 14.95
C TRP A 5 -42.69 8.03 15.91
N VAL A 6 -41.60 8.79 16.19
CA VAL A 6 -41.54 10.25 16.55
C VAL A 6 -42.14 10.70 17.91
N GLY A 7 -41.64 11.66 18.69
CA GLY A 7 -40.53 12.62 18.62
C GLY A 7 -40.88 13.91 19.40
N THR A 8 -39.86 14.49 20.06
CA THR A 8 -39.63 15.94 20.37
C THR A 8 -40.42 16.77 21.43
N ALA A 9 -39.61 17.55 22.17
CA ALA A 9 -39.84 18.86 22.84
C ALA A 9 -40.54 18.89 24.21
N ALA A 10 -40.32 19.83 25.16
CA ALA A 10 -39.25 20.76 25.54
C ALA A 10 -39.71 21.52 26.82
N LEU A 11 -38.78 21.84 27.75
CA LEU A 11 -38.71 22.96 28.72
C LEU A 11 -39.85 23.34 29.72
N VAL A 12 -39.41 23.74 30.95
CA VAL A 12 -39.64 25.02 31.70
C VAL A 12 -39.33 24.77 33.19
N ALA A 13 -38.20 25.26 33.73
CA ALA A 13 -37.99 26.50 34.54
C ALA A 13 -38.28 26.34 36.05
N ALA A 14 -37.71 27.04 37.03
CA ALA A 14 -36.51 27.86 37.23
C ALA A 14 -36.46 28.25 38.73
N GLY A 15 -35.26 28.50 39.28
CA GLY A 15 -35.01 29.38 40.45
C GLY A 15 -34.49 28.68 41.71
N ARG A 16 -33.46 29.16 42.43
CA ARG A 16 -32.53 30.30 42.30
C ARG A 16 -31.49 30.18 43.44
N ARG A 17 -30.23 30.53 43.16
CA ARG A 17 -29.11 30.92 44.08
C ARG A 17 -28.56 29.84 45.03
N GLY A 18 -27.28 29.48 45.05
CA GLY A 18 -26.10 29.93 44.32
C GLY A 18 -24.85 29.21 44.86
N ARG A 19 -24.18 28.44 43.99
CA ARG A 19 -22.74 28.17 43.86
C ARG A 19 -22.60 27.25 42.63
N TRP A 20 -22.10 27.78 41.51
CA TRP A 20 -21.75 27.03 40.29
C TRP A 20 -20.23 26.75 40.29
N PRO A 21 -19.69 25.78 39.51
CA PRO A 21 -20.36 25.01 38.47
C PRO A 21 -20.24 23.47 38.57
N PRO A 22 -20.99 22.75 37.69
CA PRO A 22 -21.37 21.35 37.82
C PRO A 22 -20.55 20.39 36.94
N GLN A 23 -20.71 19.10 37.29
CA GLN A 23 -20.30 17.85 36.64
C GLN A 23 -20.61 17.66 35.13
N GLN A 24 -20.53 18.69 34.27
CA GLN A 24 -20.70 18.49 32.82
C GLN A 24 -19.90 19.53 32.01
N LEU A 25 -18.60 19.26 31.88
CA LEU A 25 -17.75 19.62 30.74
C LEU A 25 -16.40 18.94 31.00
N MET A 26 -15.89 18.16 30.03
CA MET A 26 -14.66 17.35 30.07
C MET A 26 -14.80 15.89 30.55
N LEU A 27 -15.39 15.06 29.71
CA LEU A 27 -15.11 13.61 29.69
C LEU A 27 -15.25 13.09 28.24
N SER A 28 -14.31 13.50 27.40
CA SER A 28 -14.04 12.98 26.05
C SER A 28 -12.63 13.46 25.69
N ALA A 29 -11.65 12.66 25.27
CA ALA A 29 -11.63 11.28 24.85
C ALA A 29 -10.23 10.74 25.15
N ALA A 30 -10.15 9.52 25.68
CA ALA A 30 -8.91 8.75 25.73
C ALA A 30 -8.95 7.68 24.62
N LEU A 31 -7.79 7.38 24.05
CA LEU A 31 -7.47 6.22 23.20
C LEU A 31 -8.04 6.25 21.77
N ARG A 32 -7.21 6.63 20.80
CA ARG A 32 -7.25 5.99 19.46
C ARG A 32 -5.85 5.90 18.86
N THR A 33 -5.08 4.90 19.29
CA THR A 33 -4.14 4.17 18.42
C THR A 33 -4.63 2.75 18.17
N LEU A 34 -5.89 2.44 18.51
CA LEU A 34 -6.47 1.10 18.46
C LEU A 34 -7.91 1.25 17.96
N LYS A 35 -8.18 0.94 16.68
CA LYS A 35 -9.56 0.94 16.17
C LYS A 35 -10.37 -0.25 16.69
N HIS A 36 -9.75 -1.37 17.09
CA HIS A 36 -10.47 -2.52 17.65
C HIS A 36 -9.65 -3.33 18.66
N VAL A 37 -9.90 -3.14 19.96
CA VAL A 37 -9.53 -4.08 21.05
C VAL A 37 -10.81 -4.48 21.79
N PRO A 38 -11.01 -5.76 22.16
CA PRO A 38 -12.19 -6.22 22.89
C PRO A 38 -12.40 -5.52 24.24
N HIS A 39 -13.64 -5.56 24.71
CA HIS A 39 -14.24 -4.66 25.71
C HIS A 39 -13.73 -4.81 27.17
N TYR A 40 -12.59 -5.45 27.44
CA TYR A 40 -12.20 -5.89 28.80
C TYR A 40 -11.08 -5.09 29.49
N SER A 41 -10.42 -4.12 28.84
CA SER A 41 -9.25 -3.41 29.42
C SER A 41 -9.53 -1.98 29.90
N ARG A 42 -10.79 -1.60 30.15
CA ARG A 42 -11.20 -0.19 30.38
C ARG A 42 -11.02 0.35 31.81
N GLN A 43 -10.61 -0.44 32.79
CA GLN A 43 -10.68 -0.02 34.20
C GLN A 43 -9.38 0.51 34.82
N HIS A 44 -8.24 0.50 34.11
CA HIS A 44 -6.97 0.95 34.69
C HIS A 44 -6.12 1.71 33.64
N LEU A 45 -6.47 2.97 33.35
CA LEU A 45 -5.66 3.81 32.47
C LEU A 45 -4.95 4.92 33.24
N MET A 46 -3.61 4.92 33.16
CA MET A 46 -2.78 6.11 33.38
C MET A 46 -3.14 7.16 32.33
N VAL A 47 -3.24 8.43 32.73
CA VAL A 47 -3.43 9.56 31.81
C VAL A 47 -2.15 9.74 30.99
N SER A 48 -2.19 9.47 29.69
CA SER A 48 -1.13 9.79 28.74
C SER A 48 -1.61 10.91 27.81
N ARG A 49 -0.84 12.01 27.71
CA ARG A 49 -0.99 12.99 26.63
C ARG A 49 -0.14 12.55 25.45
N ASN A 50 -0.73 12.44 24.26
CA ASN A 50 -0.02 12.02 23.05
C ASN A 50 0.37 13.22 22.18
N LEU A 51 1.63 13.23 21.71
CA LEU A 51 2.17 14.26 20.82
C LEU A 51 2.43 13.69 19.42
N GLY A 52 1.87 14.30 18.38
CA GLY A 52 2.19 14.00 16.98
C GLY A 52 3.20 14.99 16.40
N SER A 53 4.24 14.52 15.71
CA SER A 53 5.12 15.35 14.89
C SER A 53 4.53 15.51 13.48
N VAL A 54 4.73 16.68 12.85
CA VAL A 54 4.09 17.06 11.57
C VAL A 54 5.10 17.56 10.55
N GLY A 55 4.93 17.16 9.28
CA GLY A 55 5.51 17.83 8.11
C GLY A 55 4.49 18.80 7.49
N TYR A 56 4.93 19.99 7.07
CA TYR A 56 4.27 21.18 6.44
C TYR A 56 2.74 21.28 6.16
N ASP A 57 1.94 20.22 6.07
CA ASP A 57 0.47 20.30 5.97
C ASP A 57 -0.23 19.76 7.25
N PRO A 58 -0.45 20.63 8.25
CA PRO A 58 -1.02 20.22 9.54
C PRO A 58 -2.52 19.93 9.53
N ASN A 59 -3.25 20.13 8.42
CA ASN A 59 -4.73 20.06 8.44
C ASN A 59 -5.38 18.79 7.88
N GLU A 60 -4.61 17.81 7.37
CA GLU A 60 -5.21 16.60 6.76
C GLU A 60 -4.77 15.24 7.30
N LYS A 61 -3.72 15.12 8.12
CA LYS A 61 -3.22 13.81 8.59
C LYS A 61 -3.96 13.31 9.84
N VAL A 62 -4.30 12.02 9.83
CA VAL A 62 -5.16 11.39 10.84
C VAL A 62 -4.52 11.41 12.23
N HIS A 63 -3.22 11.09 12.35
CA HIS A 63 -2.53 11.06 13.64
C HIS A 63 -2.47 12.43 14.33
N VAL A 64 -2.41 13.52 13.56
CA VAL A 64 -2.41 14.90 14.08
C VAL A 64 -3.75 15.23 14.72
N LYS A 65 -4.85 14.82 14.08
CA LYS A 65 -6.22 15.01 14.59
C LYS A 65 -6.54 14.16 15.82
N MET A 66 -5.80 13.07 16.00
CA MET A 66 -5.98 12.12 17.11
C MET A 66 -5.15 12.46 18.33
N ALA A 67 -4.04 13.19 18.16
CA ALA A 67 -3.16 13.58 19.25
C ALA A 67 -3.77 14.72 20.08
N ASP A 68 -3.46 14.75 21.37
CA ASP A 68 -3.87 15.85 22.27
C ASP A 68 -3.10 17.14 21.97
N GLU A 69 -1.84 16.99 21.56
CA GLU A 69 -0.95 18.06 21.17
C GLU A 69 -0.23 17.67 19.86
N ALA A 70 0.18 18.65 19.05
CA ALA A 70 0.95 18.41 17.84
C ALA A 70 1.98 19.51 17.60
N VAL A 71 3.18 19.13 17.13
CA VAL A 71 4.28 20.06 16.83
C VAL A 71 4.81 19.80 15.42
N CYS A 72 4.96 20.85 14.63
CA CYS A 72 5.62 20.77 13.33
C CYS A 72 7.13 20.54 13.52
N VAL A 73 7.69 19.52 12.87
CA VAL A 73 9.10 19.13 12.98
C VAL A 73 9.89 19.35 11.69
N GLY A 74 9.26 19.96 10.67
CA GLY A 74 9.95 20.34 9.43
C GLY A 74 9.11 20.25 8.16
N PRO A 75 9.75 20.35 6.98
CA PRO A 75 9.09 20.16 5.69
C PRO A 75 8.82 18.67 5.38
N ALA A 76 8.09 18.39 4.29
CA ALA A 76 7.61 17.05 3.95
C ALA A 76 8.69 15.93 3.85
N PRO A 77 9.90 16.16 3.28
CA PRO A 77 10.93 15.12 3.22
C PRO A 77 11.31 14.61 4.61
N THR A 78 11.32 13.29 4.79
CA THR A 78 11.58 12.63 6.09
C THR A 78 12.94 12.98 6.67
N SER A 79 13.97 13.10 5.83
CA SER A 79 15.34 13.51 6.21
C SER A 79 15.41 14.89 6.86
N LYS A 80 14.43 15.77 6.59
CA LYS A 80 14.33 17.12 7.15
C LYS A 80 13.26 17.24 8.24
N SER A 81 12.54 16.15 8.55
CA SER A 81 11.43 16.12 9.51
C SER A 81 11.52 14.93 10.47
N TYR A 82 10.90 13.79 10.16
CA TYR A 82 10.82 12.63 11.08
C TYR A 82 12.16 11.92 11.33
N LEU A 83 13.19 12.17 10.53
CA LEU A 83 14.56 11.74 10.78
C LEU A 83 15.44 12.84 11.38
N ASN A 84 14.90 14.06 11.55
CA ASN A 84 15.61 15.18 12.17
C ASN A 84 15.51 15.07 13.69
N MET A 85 16.56 14.50 14.30
CA MET A 85 16.63 14.31 15.74
C MET A 85 16.56 15.64 16.50
N ASP A 86 17.22 16.70 16.02
CA ASP A 86 17.23 18.00 16.71
C ASP A 86 15.82 18.60 16.80
N ALA A 87 15.07 18.57 15.70
CA ALA A 87 13.69 19.06 15.67
C ALA A 87 12.78 18.26 16.60
N ILE A 88 12.98 16.94 16.68
CA ILE A 88 12.21 16.06 17.58
C ILE A 88 12.58 16.33 19.05
N MET A 89 13.87 16.48 19.36
CA MET A 89 14.33 16.82 20.71
C MET A 89 13.82 18.18 21.17
N GLU A 90 13.76 19.18 20.28
CA GLU A 90 13.15 20.48 20.58
C GLU A 90 11.64 20.35 20.87
N ALA A 91 10.91 19.57 20.06
CA ALA A 91 9.49 19.30 20.28
C ALA A 91 9.23 18.63 21.63
N ILE A 92 10.08 17.67 22.01
CA ILE A 92 10.02 16.98 23.31
C ILE A 92 10.25 17.95 24.46
N LYS A 93 11.27 18.83 24.36
CA LYS A 93 11.56 19.85 25.38
C LYS A 93 10.39 20.84 25.53
N LYS A 94 9.83 21.31 24.43
CA LYS A 94 8.71 22.26 24.40
C LYS A 94 7.45 21.69 25.06
N THR A 95 7.16 20.43 24.80
CA THR A 95 5.94 19.74 25.26
C THR A 95 6.13 19.05 26.62
N ARG A 96 7.38 18.93 27.07
CA ARG A 96 7.77 18.21 28.30
C ARG A 96 7.34 16.74 28.28
N ALA A 97 7.43 16.12 27.09
CA ALA A 97 7.11 14.71 26.93
C ALA A 97 8.04 13.85 27.81
N GLN A 98 7.46 12.90 28.54
CA GLN A 98 8.18 12.04 29.48
C GLN A 98 8.68 10.73 28.84
N ALA A 99 8.09 10.37 27.70
CA ALA A 99 8.43 9.17 26.96
C ALA A 99 8.18 9.39 25.46
N VAL A 100 8.90 8.65 24.63
CA VAL A 100 8.77 8.65 23.17
C VAL A 100 8.57 7.22 22.70
N HIS A 101 7.48 6.97 21.99
CA HIS A 101 7.25 5.73 21.25
C HIS A 101 7.68 5.95 19.80
N PRO A 102 8.76 5.33 19.32
CA PRO A 102 9.29 5.60 17.98
C PRO A 102 8.49 4.89 16.87
N GLY A 103 7.61 3.94 17.21
CA GLY A 103 6.90 3.14 16.24
C GLY A 103 7.84 2.14 15.56
N TYR A 104 7.84 2.17 14.23
CA TYR A 104 8.69 1.36 13.37
C TYR A 104 9.25 2.21 12.23
N GLY A 105 10.40 1.81 11.68
CA GLY A 105 11.16 2.66 10.77
C GLY A 105 11.64 3.95 11.45
N PHE A 106 12.01 4.95 10.67
CA PHE A 106 12.51 6.23 11.18
C PHE A 106 13.65 6.07 12.21
N LEU A 107 13.43 6.56 13.43
CA LEU A 107 14.42 6.54 14.53
C LEU A 107 14.23 5.37 15.49
N SER A 108 13.35 4.40 15.20
CA SER A 108 13.05 3.27 16.09
C SER A 108 14.24 2.35 16.37
N GLU A 109 15.21 2.29 15.47
CA GLU A 109 16.41 1.47 15.61
C GLU A 109 17.69 2.35 15.63
N ASN A 110 17.52 3.64 15.95
CA ASN A 110 18.63 4.58 16.00
C ASN A 110 19.16 4.71 17.44
N LYS A 111 20.35 4.13 17.68
CA LYS A 111 21.01 4.15 19.00
C LYS A 111 21.31 5.55 19.51
N GLU A 112 21.70 6.48 18.64
CA GLU A 112 22.03 7.85 19.05
C GLU A 112 20.78 8.60 19.51
N PHE A 113 19.64 8.38 18.86
CA PHE A 113 18.38 8.95 19.28
C PHE A 113 17.97 8.45 20.68
N ALA A 114 18.02 7.14 20.91
CA ALA A 114 17.73 6.57 22.22
C ALA A 114 18.69 7.08 23.32
N ARG A 115 19.99 7.26 23.00
CA ARG A 115 20.98 7.88 23.89
C ARG A 115 20.65 9.34 24.22
N CYS A 116 20.27 10.13 23.21
CA CYS A 116 19.89 11.54 23.39
C CYS A 116 18.65 11.69 24.27
N LEU A 117 17.64 10.82 24.11
CA LEU A 117 16.46 10.81 24.97
C LEU A 117 16.82 10.50 26.43
N ALA A 118 17.66 9.49 26.65
CA ALA A 118 18.11 9.12 27.99
C ALA A 118 18.87 10.26 28.69
N ALA A 119 19.71 11.00 27.95
CA ALA A 119 20.43 12.15 28.48
C ALA A 119 19.52 13.30 28.96
N GLU A 120 18.31 13.41 28.40
CA GLU A 120 17.30 14.39 28.79
C GLU A 120 16.26 13.81 29.78
N GLY A 121 16.46 12.58 30.27
CA GLY A 121 15.53 11.91 31.19
C GLY A 121 14.22 11.47 30.56
N VAL A 122 14.16 11.35 29.22
CA VAL A 122 12.97 10.95 28.46
C VAL A 122 13.04 9.45 28.17
N ILE A 123 11.97 8.72 28.50
CA ILE A 123 11.92 7.27 28.33
C ILE A 123 11.74 6.91 26.85
N PHE A 124 12.69 6.18 26.28
CA PHE A 124 12.51 5.52 24.99
C PHE A 124 11.65 4.26 25.18
N ILE A 125 10.48 4.19 24.52
CA ILE A 125 9.59 3.03 24.56
C ILE A 125 10.04 2.04 23.49
N GLY A 126 11.08 1.28 23.82
CA GLY A 126 11.77 0.34 22.95
C GLY A 126 12.88 -0.36 23.74
N PRO A 127 13.70 -1.19 23.06
CA PRO A 127 14.87 -1.79 23.69
C PRO A 127 15.92 -0.74 24.06
N ASP A 128 16.89 -1.14 24.88
CA ASP A 128 17.99 -0.27 25.26
C ASP A 128 19.00 -0.07 24.11
N THR A 129 19.87 0.93 24.26
CA THR A 129 20.89 1.27 23.25
C THR A 129 21.86 0.13 22.97
N HIS A 130 22.14 -0.72 23.96
CA HIS A 130 23.04 -1.86 23.82
C HIS A 130 22.42 -2.92 22.91
N ALA A 131 21.16 -3.30 23.14
CA ALA A 131 20.42 -4.25 22.33
C ALA A 131 20.22 -3.74 20.88
N ILE A 132 19.90 -2.46 20.69
CA ILE A 132 19.80 -1.84 19.35
C ILE A 132 21.14 -1.95 18.60
N GLN A 133 22.25 -1.64 19.26
CA GLN A 133 23.57 -1.72 18.65
C GLN A 133 23.97 -3.17 18.35
N ALA A 134 23.85 -4.05 19.33
CA ALA A 134 24.28 -5.44 19.24
C ALA A 134 23.56 -6.20 18.13
N MET A 135 22.27 -5.90 17.90
CA MET A 135 21.47 -6.54 16.85
C MET A 135 21.52 -5.81 15.50
N GLY A 136 22.03 -4.57 15.45
CA GLY A 136 22.13 -3.77 14.23
C GLY A 136 23.33 -4.13 13.33
N ASP A 137 24.38 -4.72 13.88
CA ASP A 137 25.50 -5.28 13.10
C ASP A 137 25.28 -6.78 12.87
N LYS A 138 25.27 -7.22 11.60
CA LYS A 138 24.99 -8.62 11.24
C LYS A 138 26.04 -9.61 11.74
N ILE A 139 27.29 -9.18 11.86
CA ILE A 139 28.39 -10.02 12.37
C ILE A 139 28.22 -10.16 13.88
N GLU A 140 28.06 -9.05 14.59
CA GLU A 140 27.89 -9.04 16.04
C GLU A 140 26.65 -9.83 16.46
N SER A 141 25.52 -9.60 15.79
CA SER A 141 24.27 -10.32 16.05
C SER A 141 24.39 -11.82 15.81
N LYS A 142 25.09 -12.25 14.76
CA LYS A 142 25.34 -13.68 14.47
C LYS A 142 26.22 -14.33 15.53
N LEU A 143 27.28 -13.65 15.97
CA LEU A 143 28.15 -14.15 17.04
C LEU A 143 27.38 -14.28 18.37
N LEU A 144 26.53 -13.32 18.69
CA LEU A 144 25.65 -13.37 19.86
C LEU A 144 24.61 -14.48 19.76
N ALA A 145 24.01 -14.67 18.58
CA ALA A 145 23.09 -15.77 18.31
C ALA A 145 23.76 -17.13 18.51
N LYS A 146 24.97 -17.34 17.97
CA LYS A 146 25.75 -18.58 18.20
C LYS A 146 26.08 -18.80 19.68
N LYS A 147 26.52 -17.75 20.37
CA LYS A 147 26.82 -17.81 21.81
C LYS A 147 25.58 -18.12 22.65
N ALA A 148 24.40 -17.70 22.19
CA ALA A 148 23.11 -17.99 22.79
C ALA A 148 22.52 -19.34 22.31
N GLU A 149 23.30 -20.17 21.61
CA GLU A 149 22.89 -21.49 21.08
C GLU A 149 21.68 -21.41 20.14
N VAL A 150 21.52 -20.29 19.45
CA VAL A 150 20.51 -20.12 18.40
C VAL A 150 21.04 -20.71 17.10
N ASN A 151 20.19 -21.46 16.40
CA ASN A 151 20.50 -22.02 15.09
C ASN A 151 20.79 -20.88 14.10
N THR A 152 22.02 -20.78 13.59
CA THR A 152 22.40 -19.78 12.57
C THR A 152 22.60 -20.42 11.21
N ILE A 153 22.40 -19.64 10.14
CA ILE A 153 22.70 -20.10 8.77
C ILE A 153 24.19 -20.50 8.68
N PRO A 154 24.51 -21.71 8.17
CA PRO A 154 25.90 -22.09 7.90
C PRO A 154 26.58 -21.04 7.03
N GLY A 155 27.74 -20.54 7.46
CA GLY A 155 28.42 -19.47 6.78
C GLY A 155 29.71 -19.10 7.46
N PHE A 156 30.44 -18.15 6.87
CA PHE A 156 31.66 -17.62 7.45
C PHE A 156 31.34 -16.57 8.53
N ASP A 157 31.99 -16.69 9.68
CA ASP A 157 31.76 -15.83 10.86
C ASP A 157 32.66 -14.60 10.91
N GLY A 158 33.41 -14.34 9.83
CA GLY A 158 34.32 -13.20 9.71
C GLY A 158 33.98 -12.30 8.54
N VAL A 159 34.77 -11.24 8.39
CA VAL A 159 34.75 -10.36 7.22
C VAL A 159 35.57 -11.01 6.11
N VAL A 160 34.98 -11.16 4.93
CA VAL A 160 35.67 -11.67 3.75
C VAL A 160 36.57 -10.58 3.17
N LYS A 161 37.87 -10.85 3.01
CA LYS A 161 38.86 -9.83 2.61
C LYS A 161 38.84 -9.52 1.13
N ASP A 162 38.75 -10.55 0.29
CA ASP A 162 38.85 -10.43 -1.16
C ASP A 162 38.02 -11.51 -1.89
N ALA A 163 37.94 -11.38 -3.22
CA ALA A 163 37.13 -12.25 -4.06
C ALA A 163 37.64 -13.71 -4.10
N GLU A 164 38.94 -13.96 -3.90
CA GLU A 164 39.46 -15.34 -3.88
C GLU A 164 39.20 -16.02 -2.54
N GLU A 165 39.28 -15.27 -1.44
CA GLU A 165 38.81 -15.73 -0.14
C GLU A 165 37.30 -16.02 -0.17
N ALA A 166 36.52 -15.18 -0.87
CA ALA A 166 35.09 -15.42 -1.09
C ALA A 166 34.82 -16.77 -1.76
N VAL A 167 35.57 -17.10 -2.83
CA VAL A 167 35.46 -18.39 -3.54
C VAL A 167 35.87 -19.56 -2.66
N ARG A 168 36.96 -19.43 -1.88
CA ARG A 168 37.39 -20.48 -0.95
C ARG A 168 36.28 -20.79 0.06
N ILE A 169 35.73 -19.75 0.68
CA ILE A 169 34.63 -19.86 1.66
C ILE A 169 33.38 -20.45 1.01
N ALA A 170 33.02 -20.01 -0.20
CA ALA A 170 31.85 -20.51 -0.90
C ALA A 170 31.94 -22.01 -1.22
N ARG A 171 33.15 -22.50 -1.59
CA ARG A 171 33.41 -23.94 -1.78
C ARG A 171 33.34 -24.74 -0.48
N GLU A 172 33.81 -24.18 0.64
CA GLU A 172 33.72 -24.81 1.97
C GLU A 172 32.27 -24.93 2.46
N ILE A 173 31.45 -23.89 2.25
CA ILE A 173 30.01 -23.90 2.56
C ILE A 173 29.23 -24.81 1.58
N GLY A 174 29.70 -24.85 0.33
CA GLY A 174 29.05 -25.49 -0.81
C GLY A 174 27.99 -24.61 -1.47
N TYR A 175 27.94 -24.62 -2.80
CA TYR A 175 26.98 -23.85 -3.58
C TYR A 175 25.52 -24.37 -3.48
N PRO A 176 24.51 -23.52 -3.75
CA PRO A 176 24.61 -22.06 -3.90
C PRO A 176 24.88 -21.34 -2.56
N VAL A 177 25.49 -20.16 -2.64
CA VAL A 177 25.74 -19.27 -1.49
C VAL A 177 25.13 -17.88 -1.71
N MET A 178 24.91 -17.16 -0.62
CA MET A 178 24.43 -15.79 -0.61
C MET A 178 25.53 -14.88 -0.05
N ILE A 179 25.90 -13.87 -0.83
CA ILE A 179 26.81 -12.80 -0.45
C ILE A 179 25.96 -11.64 0.07
N LYS A 180 26.26 -11.12 1.27
CA LYS A 180 25.49 -10.06 1.92
C LYS A 180 26.42 -8.98 2.49
N ALA A 181 26.01 -7.72 2.41
CA ALA A 181 26.65 -6.64 3.14
C ALA A 181 26.43 -6.76 4.66
N SER A 182 27.49 -6.47 5.44
CA SER A 182 27.47 -6.45 6.91
C SER A 182 26.56 -5.37 7.47
N ALA A 183 26.62 -4.17 6.86
CA ALA A 183 25.73 -3.06 7.16
C ALA A 183 24.57 -2.99 6.16
N GLY A 184 23.41 -2.53 6.63
CA GLY A 184 22.23 -2.26 5.79
C GLY A 184 21.16 -3.34 5.79
N GLY A 185 19.91 -2.91 5.59
CA GLY A 185 18.71 -3.75 5.54
C GLY A 185 17.97 -3.68 4.20
N GLY A 186 16.88 -4.45 4.05
CA GLY A 186 16.00 -4.39 2.87
C GLY A 186 16.57 -5.06 1.60
N GLY A 187 17.60 -5.88 1.73
CA GLY A 187 18.13 -6.72 0.66
C GLY A 187 18.99 -6.03 -0.41
N LYS A 188 19.41 -4.79 -0.17
CA LYS A 188 20.44 -4.11 -0.97
C LYS A 188 21.82 -4.72 -0.69
N GLY A 189 22.65 -4.88 -1.71
CA GLY A 189 23.96 -5.54 -1.60
C GLY A 189 23.88 -7.04 -1.25
N MET A 190 22.78 -7.72 -1.63
CA MET A 190 22.66 -9.17 -1.53
C MET A 190 22.68 -9.83 -2.92
N ARG A 191 23.51 -10.87 -3.11
CA ARG A 191 23.58 -11.63 -4.36
C ARG A 191 23.74 -13.11 -4.12
N ILE A 192 23.04 -13.91 -4.94
CA ILE A 192 23.16 -15.36 -4.94
C ILE A 192 24.27 -15.71 -5.94
N ALA A 193 25.17 -16.61 -5.55
CA ALA A 193 26.18 -17.18 -6.42
C ALA A 193 26.02 -18.70 -6.48
N TRP A 194 25.96 -19.22 -7.70
CA TRP A 194 25.80 -20.64 -8.00
C TRP A 194 27.12 -21.34 -8.28
N ASP A 195 28.17 -20.57 -8.61
CA ASP A 195 29.51 -21.07 -8.88
C ASP A 195 30.61 -20.05 -8.50
N ASP A 196 31.86 -20.42 -8.79
CA ASP A 196 33.02 -19.61 -8.46
C ASP A 196 33.12 -18.30 -9.25
N GLU A 197 32.60 -18.26 -10.48
CA GLU A 197 32.68 -17.06 -11.33
C GLU A 197 31.66 -16.02 -10.85
N GLU A 198 30.42 -16.48 -10.61
CA GLU A 198 29.38 -15.66 -9.99
C GLU A 198 29.76 -15.19 -8.59
N THR A 199 30.53 -15.97 -7.82
CA THR A 199 31.00 -15.55 -6.49
C THR A 199 31.97 -14.38 -6.58
N ARG A 200 32.90 -14.40 -7.54
CA ARG A 200 33.86 -13.30 -7.75
C ARG A 200 33.15 -12.01 -8.14
N ASP A 201 32.25 -12.11 -9.12
CA ASP A 201 31.48 -10.96 -9.58
C ASP A 201 30.51 -10.47 -8.51
N GLY A 202 29.84 -11.39 -7.82
CA GLY A 202 28.94 -11.11 -6.72
C GLY A 202 29.63 -10.37 -5.58
N PHE A 203 30.84 -10.78 -5.19
CA PHE A 203 31.64 -10.10 -4.16
C PHE A 203 32.01 -8.67 -4.58
N ARG A 204 32.56 -8.52 -5.80
CA ARG A 204 32.98 -7.20 -6.32
C ARG A 204 31.80 -6.22 -6.39
N LEU A 205 30.68 -6.65 -6.95
CA LEU A 205 29.49 -5.82 -7.09
C LEU A 205 28.87 -5.48 -5.73
N SER A 206 28.75 -6.47 -4.84
CA SER A 206 28.15 -6.25 -3.51
C SER A 206 29.00 -5.33 -2.64
N SER A 207 30.34 -5.41 -2.73
CA SER A 207 31.24 -4.55 -1.98
C SER A 207 31.12 -3.09 -2.42
N GLN A 208 31.07 -2.84 -3.73
CA GLN A 208 30.87 -1.50 -4.29
C GLN A 208 29.49 -0.92 -3.91
N GLU A 209 28.44 -1.75 -3.96
CA GLU A 209 27.09 -1.37 -3.57
C GLU A 209 27.01 -1.06 -2.06
N ALA A 210 27.66 -1.86 -1.23
CA ALA A 210 27.72 -1.68 0.22
C ALA A 210 28.48 -0.40 0.61
N ALA A 211 29.66 -0.17 0.03
CA ALA A 211 30.46 1.02 0.26
C ALA A 211 29.70 2.30 -0.16
N SER A 212 29.07 2.30 -1.33
CA SER A 212 28.31 3.46 -1.83
C SER A 212 27.00 3.71 -1.07
N SER A 213 26.33 2.65 -0.60
CA SER A 213 25.02 2.77 0.06
C SER A 213 25.10 2.98 1.57
N PHE A 214 26.11 2.39 2.22
CA PHE A 214 26.19 2.29 3.68
C PHE A 214 27.52 2.76 4.27
N GLY A 215 28.53 3.06 3.44
CA GLY A 215 29.86 3.47 3.90
C GLY A 215 30.64 2.35 4.61
N ASP A 216 30.20 1.09 4.46
CA ASP A 216 30.80 -0.11 5.03
C ASP A 216 30.88 -1.16 3.92
N ASP A 217 32.10 -1.60 3.60
CA ASP A 217 32.40 -2.54 2.52
C ASP A 217 32.54 -3.99 2.99
N ARG A 218 32.35 -4.26 4.30
CA ARG A 218 32.45 -5.60 4.88
C ARG A 218 31.33 -6.48 4.35
N LEU A 219 31.70 -7.65 3.83
CA LEU A 219 30.77 -8.65 3.31
C LEU A 219 30.81 -9.97 4.10
N LEU A 220 29.67 -10.66 4.09
CA LEU A 220 29.40 -11.96 4.68
C LEU A 220 28.99 -12.95 3.59
N ILE A 221 29.37 -14.22 3.74
CA ILE A 221 28.96 -15.31 2.84
C ILE A 221 28.27 -16.39 3.67
N GLU A 222 27.05 -16.72 3.26
CA GLU A 222 26.20 -17.68 3.94
C GLU A 222 25.63 -18.70 2.95
N LYS A 223 25.24 -19.87 3.45
CA LYS A 223 24.54 -20.86 2.64
C LYS A 223 23.24 -20.27 2.12
N PHE A 224 22.98 -20.41 0.83
CA PHE A 224 21.67 -20.08 0.29
C PHE A 224 20.69 -21.21 0.61
N ILE A 225 19.62 -20.90 1.34
CA ILE A 225 18.52 -21.82 1.59
C ILE A 225 17.53 -21.68 0.43
N ASP A 226 17.34 -22.75 -0.34
CA ASP A 226 16.40 -22.72 -1.46
C ASP A 226 14.95 -22.88 -0.98
N ASN A 227 14.05 -22.10 -1.59
CA ASN A 227 12.62 -22.00 -1.28
C ASN A 227 12.31 -21.86 0.23
N PRO A 228 12.93 -20.91 0.94
CA PRO A 228 12.72 -20.77 2.37
C PRO A 228 11.34 -20.17 2.65
N ARG A 229 10.82 -20.47 3.84
CA ARG A 229 9.73 -19.73 4.47
C ARG A 229 10.31 -18.69 5.40
N HIS A 230 9.74 -17.50 5.37
CA HIS A 230 10.10 -16.46 6.31
C HIS A 230 9.15 -16.56 7.50
N ILE A 231 9.63 -17.08 8.62
CA ILE A 231 8.85 -17.23 9.84
C ILE A 231 9.56 -16.50 10.98
N GLU A 232 8.82 -15.69 11.71
CA GLU A 232 9.38 -14.81 12.73
C GLU A 232 8.67 -14.99 14.07
N ILE A 233 9.41 -14.81 15.16
CA ILE A 233 8.90 -14.95 16.53
C ILE A 233 8.77 -13.58 17.16
N GLN A 234 7.56 -13.25 17.63
CA GLN A 234 7.37 -12.07 18.48
C GLN A 234 7.96 -12.34 19.85
N VAL A 235 8.88 -11.49 20.31
CA VAL A 235 9.37 -11.51 21.70
C VAL A 235 8.91 -10.27 22.45
N LEU A 236 8.74 -10.42 23.76
CA LEU A 236 8.44 -9.34 24.69
C LEU A 236 9.31 -9.52 25.93
N GLY A 237 10.19 -8.56 26.19
CA GLY A 237 11.08 -8.54 27.35
C GLY A 237 10.75 -7.41 28.32
N ASP A 238 11.10 -7.55 29.60
CA ASP A 238 11.04 -6.47 30.59
C ASP A 238 12.43 -6.06 31.13
N LYS A 239 12.46 -4.99 31.92
CA LYS A 239 13.68 -4.48 32.56
C LYS A 239 14.12 -5.33 33.76
N HIS A 240 13.41 -6.40 34.09
CA HIS A 240 13.68 -7.31 35.21
C HIS A 240 14.31 -8.63 34.74
N GLY A 241 14.63 -8.75 33.44
CA GLY A 241 15.24 -9.94 32.85
C GLY A 241 14.24 -11.01 32.45
N ASN A 242 12.94 -10.75 32.54
CA ASN A 242 11.92 -11.66 32.01
C ASN A 242 11.77 -11.43 30.50
N ALA A 243 11.58 -12.53 29.77
CA ALA A 243 11.29 -12.51 28.35
C ALA A 243 10.38 -13.67 27.97
N LEU A 244 9.44 -13.41 27.07
CA LEU A 244 8.42 -14.33 26.56
C LEU A 244 8.42 -14.30 25.03
N TRP A 245 8.00 -15.40 24.40
CA TRP A 245 7.60 -15.38 23.00
C TRP A 245 6.07 -15.40 22.87
N LEU A 246 5.55 -14.62 21.93
CA LEU A 246 4.13 -14.43 21.67
C LEU A 246 3.72 -15.14 20.37
N ASN A 247 4.20 -16.39 20.23
CA ASN A 247 4.08 -17.23 19.03
C ASN A 247 4.76 -16.63 17.79
N GLU A 248 4.58 -17.31 16.66
CA GLU A 248 5.17 -16.97 15.37
C GLU A 248 4.20 -16.25 14.41
N ARG A 249 4.80 -15.61 13.40
CA ARG A 249 4.13 -15.13 12.19
C ARG A 249 4.83 -15.69 10.95
N GLU A 250 4.08 -16.09 9.94
CA GLU A 250 4.62 -16.43 8.63
C GLU A 250 4.43 -15.26 7.66
N CYS A 251 5.56 -14.75 7.16
CA CYS A 251 5.63 -13.58 6.27
C CYS A 251 6.22 -13.95 4.90
N SER A 252 6.06 -15.21 4.50
CA SER A 252 6.65 -15.77 3.27
C SER A 252 6.13 -15.07 2.00
N ILE A 253 4.93 -14.50 2.01
CA ILE A 253 4.38 -13.80 0.84
C ILE A 253 4.96 -12.38 0.80
N GLN A 254 6.02 -12.24 0.00
CA GLN A 254 6.76 -11.00 -0.16
C GLN A 254 7.01 -10.67 -1.63
N ARG A 255 7.17 -9.38 -1.91
CA ARG A 255 7.57 -8.84 -3.21
C ARG A 255 8.88 -8.09 -3.05
N ARG A 256 9.95 -8.54 -3.71
CA ARG A 256 11.28 -7.89 -3.64
C ARG A 256 11.68 -7.59 -2.18
N ASN A 257 11.51 -8.59 -1.31
CA ASN A 257 11.76 -8.51 0.14
C ASN A 257 10.81 -7.58 0.95
N GLN A 258 9.77 -7.03 0.33
CA GLN A 258 8.70 -6.31 1.02
C GLN A 258 7.57 -7.29 1.37
N LYS A 259 7.25 -7.44 2.66
CA LYS A 259 6.14 -8.28 3.14
C LYS A 259 4.80 -7.76 2.60
N VAL A 260 3.94 -8.66 2.13
CA VAL A 260 2.65 -8.33 1.48
C VAL A 260 1.47 -8.97 2.22
N VAL A 261 1.61 -10.25 2.58
CA VAL A 261 0.62 -11.00 3.37
C VAL A 261 1.34 -11.71 4.50
N GLU A 262 0.79 -11.58 5.69
CA GLU A 262 1.30 -12.15 6.93
C GLU A 262 0.20 -12.95 7.62
N GLU A 263 0.56 -14.05 8.28
CA GLU A 263 -0.41 -14.84 9.06
C GLU A 263 0.16 -15.32 10.39
N ALA A 264 -0.72 -15.50 11.37
CA ALA A 264 -0.38 -16.06 12.67
C ALA A 264 -1.47 -17.04 13.12
N PRO A 265 -1.12 -18.24 13.59
CA PRO A 265 0.22 -18.86 13.55
C PRO A 265 0.65 -19.27 12.12
N SER A 266 1.78 -19.96 11.97
CA SER A 266 2.19 -20.60 10.71
C SER A 266 1.51 -21.96 10.53
N ILE A 267 1.00 -22.23 9.31
CA ILE A 267 0.46 -23.54 8.92
C ILE A 267 1.54 -24.62 8.79
N PHE A 268 2.79 -24.21 8.59
CA PHE A 268 3.90 -25.12 8.35
C PHE A 268 4.48 -25.72 9.65
N LEU A 269 4.46 -24.95 10.74
CA LEU A 269 5.08 -25.35 12.00
C LEU A 269 4.19 -26.27 12.85
N ASP A 270 4.76 -27.38 13.31
CA ASP A 270 4.20 -28.18 14.40
C ASP A 270 4.54 -27.57 15.77
N ALA A 271 3.93 -28.13 16.83
CA ALA A 271 4.10 -27.62 18.18
C ALA A 271 5.54 -27.74 18.72
N GLU A 272 6.28 -28.76 18.28
CA GLU A 272 7.66 -28.98 18.70
C GLU A 272 8.59 -27.92 18.09
N THR A 273 8.54 -27.75 16.77
CA THR A 273 9.35 -26.76 16.05
C THR A 273 9.01 -25.35 16.52
N ARG A 274 7.73 -25.04 16.71
CA ARG A 274 7.27 -23.74 17.25
C ARG A 274 7.86 -23.46 18.63
N ARG A 275 7.87 -24.44 19.52
CA ARG A 275 8.48 -24.31 20.85
C ARG A 275 9.98 -24.08 20.74
N ALA A 276 10.68 -24.89 19.94
CA ALA A 276 12.12 -24.76 19.75
C ALA A 276 12.52 -23.37 19.24
N MET A 277 11.79 -22.84 18.24
CA MET A 277 11.99 -21.48 17.73
C MET A 277 11.70 -20.42 18.80
N GLY A 278 10.61 -20.57 19.55
CA GLY A 278 10.23 -19.66 20.64
C GLY A 278 11.26 -19.60 21.77
N GLU A 279 11.75 -20.76 22.20
CA GLU A 279 12.77 -20.89 23.24
C GLU A 279 14.10 -20.26 22.81
N GLN A 280 14.55 -20.52 21.57
CA GLN A 280 15.76 -19.90 21.04
C GLN A 280 15.62 -18.39 20.86
N ALA A 281 14.45 -17.89 20.43
CA ALA A 281 14.20 -16.46 20.33
C ALA A 281 14.26 -15.77 21.70
N VAL A 282 13.70 -16.39 22.75
CA VAL A 282 13.81 -15.89 24.13
C VAL A 282 15.23 -16.00 24.67
N ALA A 283 15.97 -17.06 24.35
CA ALA A 283 17.37 -17.19 24.72
C ALA A 283 18.22 -16.03 24.15
N LEU A 284 18.02 -15.70 22.87
CA LEU A 284 18.65 -14.53 22.24
C LEU A 284 18.26 -13.23 22.92
N ALA A 285 16.96 -13.01 23.15
CA ALA A 285 16.46 -11.81 23.81
C ALA A 285 17.08 -11.64 25.21
N ARG A 286 17.22 -12.72 25.98
CA ARG A 286 17.89 -12.70 27.30
C ARG A 286 19.38 -12.42 27.19
N ALA A 287 20.07 -13.00 26.21
CA ALA A 287 21.50 -12.81 26.01
C ALA A 287 21.86 -11.33 25.76
N VAL A 288 20.96 -10.58 25.11
CA VAL A 288 21.15 -9.15 24.83
C VAL A 288 20.44 -8.24 25.85
N LYS A 289 19.86 -8.82 26.90
CA LYS A 289 19.06 -8.12 27.93
C LYS A 289 17.93 -7.27 27.33
N TYR A 290 17.27 -7.82 26.31
CA TYR A 290 16.24 -7.14 25.55
C TYR A 290 15.06 -6.73 26.43
N SER A 291 14.50 -5.54 26.17
CA SER A 291 13.27 -5.06 26.79
C SER A 291 12.34 -4.46 25.74
N SER A 292 11.04 -4.34 26.06
CA SER A 292 9.99 -3.98 25.11
C SER A 292 9.69 -5.11 24.09
N ALA A 293 8.93 -4.79 23.05
CA ALA A 293 8.63 -5.72 21.96
C ALA A 293 9.78 -5.77 20.94
N GLY A 294 10.05 -6.96 20.40
CA GLY A 294 11.02 -7.19 19.33
C GLY A 294 10.64 -8.42 18.54
N THR A 295 11.29 -8.64 17.40
CA THR A 295 11.00 -9.81 16.56
C THR A 295 12.28 -10.47 16.12
N VAL A 296 12.38 -11.78 16.33
CA VAL A 296 13.47 -12.61 15.83
C VAL A 296 13.02 -13.27 14.53
N GLU A 297 13.67 -12.94 13.43
CA GLU A 297 13.34 -13.46 12.10
C GLU A 297 14.14 -14.73 11.80
N PHE A 298 13.47 -15.75 11.29
CA PHE A 298 14.08 -17.01 10.87
C PHE A 298 13.74 -17.33 9.41
N LEU A 299 14.68 -18.02 8.74
CA LEU A 299 14.42 -18.76 7.52
C LEU A 299 14.21 -20.22 7.86
N VAL A 300 13.08 -20.79 7.44
CA VAL A 300 12.72 -22.19 7.67
C VAL A 300 12.74 -22.93 6.34
N ASP A 301 13.49 -24.04 6.28
CA ASP A 301 13.58 -24.88 5.09
C ASP A 301 12.42 -25.89 4.98
N SER A 302 12.38 -26.65 3.89
CA SER A 302 11.34 -27.66 3.64
C SER A 302 11.35 -28.84 4.63
N LYS A 303 12.45 -29.03 5.38
CA LYS A 303 12.61 -30.06 6.41
C LYS A 303 12.34 -29.51 7.82
N LYS A 304 11.86 -28.28 7.94
CA LYS A 304 11.63 -27.55 9.20
C LYS A 304 12.91 -27.23 9.99
N ASN A 305 14.08 -27.29 9.36
CA ASN A 305 15.25 -26.67 9.96
C ASN A 305 15.08 -25.16 9.86
N PHE A 306 15.31 -24.47 10.97
CA PHE A 306 15.16 -23.03 11.05
C PHE A 306 16.50 -22.38 11.38
N TYR A 307 16.74 -21.22 10.78
CA TYR A 307 18.00 -20.50 10.86
C TYR A 307 17.75 -19.02 11.12
N PHE A 308 18.41 -18.48 12.13
CA PHE A 308 18.38 -17.07 12.50
C PHE A 308 18.82 -16.21 11.32
N LEU A 309 18.00 -15.22 10.98
CA LEU A 309 18.28 -14.24 9.95
C LEU A 309 18.74 -12.92 10.59
N GLU A 310 17.89 -12.32 11.42
CA GLU A 310 18.17 -11.09 12.15
C GLU A 310 17.17 -10.90 13.30
N MET A 311 17.43 -9.91 14.17
CA MET A 311 16.49 -9.48 15.20
C MET A 311 16.15 -8.01 14.99
N ASN A 312 14.89 -7.73 14.69
CA ASN A 312 14.37 -6.37 14.55
C ASN A 312 14.07 -5.80 15.93
N THR A 313 14.72 -4.69 16.28
CA THR A 313 14.76 -4.11 17.63
C THR A 313 13.60 -3.14 17.89
N ARG A 314 12.41 -3.49 17.38
CA ARG A 314 11.23 -2.64 17.33
C ARG A 314 9.94 -3.46 17.24
N LEU A 315 8.81 -2.78 17.41
CA LEU A 315 7.52 -3.34 17.05
C LEU A 315 7.47 -3.59 15.53
N GLN A 316 7.03 -4.78 15.11
CA GLN A 316 6.84 -5.06 13.68
C GLN A 316 5.52 -4.49 13.17
N VAL A 317 5.43 -4.25 11.86
CA VAL A 317 4.23 -3.67 11.23
C VAL A 317 3.04 -4.62 11.39
N GLU A 318 3.31 -5.90 11.18
CA GLU A 318 2.47 -7.08 11.22
C GLU A 318 2.18 -7.61 12.64
N HIS A 319 2.50 -6.85 13.69
CA HIS A 319 2.13 -7.21 15.06
C HIS A 319 0.62 -7.45 15.30
N PRO A 320 -0.34 -6.85 14.56
CA PRO A 320 -1.77 -7.09 14.79
C PRO A 320 -2.20 -8.55 14.65
N VAL A 321 -1.59 -9.35 13.76
CA VAL A 321 -1.94 -10.79 13.67
C VAL A 321 -1.59 -11.53 14.96
N THR A 322 -0.51 -11.14 15.63
CA THR A 322 -0.14 -11.66 16.94
C THR A 322 -1.11 -11.21 18.02
N GLU A 323 -1.52 -9.94 18.02
CA GLU A 323 -2.53 -9.43 18.96
C GLU A 323 -3.88 -10.16 18.81
N CYS A 324 -4.29 -10.46 17.57
CA CYS A 324 -5.54 -11.16 17.28
C CYS A 324 -5.59 -12.57 17.86
N ILE A 325 -4.50 -13.34 17.81
CA ILE A 325 -4.47 -14.72 18.32
C ILE A 325 -4.13 -14.81 19.82
N THR A 326 -3.42 -13.82 20.36
CA THR A 326 -3.01 -13.81 21.79
C THR A 326 -4.00 -13.06 22.68
N GLY A 327 -4.72 -12.07 22.12
CA GLY A 327 -5.55 -11.14 22.88
C GLY A 327 -4.76 -10.06 23.64
N LEU A 328 -3.45 -9.95 23.40
CA LEU A 328 -2.58 -8.95 24.03
C LEU A 328 -2.50 -7.67 23.20
N ASP A 329 -2.40 -6.53 23.88
CA ASP A 329 -2.10 -5.23 23.27
C ASP A 329 -0.59 -4.97 23.44
N LEU A 330 0.16 -5.10 22.35
CA LEU A 330 1.62 -5.05 22.41
C LEU A 330 2.11 -3.64 22.72
N VAL A 331 1.46 -2.61 22.17
CA VAL A 331 1.81 -1.21 22.46
C VAL A 331 1.57 -0.90 23.94
N GLN A 332 0.48 -1.40 24.53
CA GLN A 332 0.23 -1.28 25.96
C GLN A 332 1.33 -1.95 26.79
N GLU A 333 1.73 -3.18 26.46
CA GLU A 333 2.80 -3.87 27.17
C GLU A 333 4.15 -3.13 27.04
N MET A 334 4.46 -2.60 25.85
CA MET A 334 5.66 -1.78 25.63
C MET A 334 5.71 -0.57 26.56
N ILE A 335 4.59 0.17 26.68
CA ILE A 335 4.49 1.35 27.57
C ILE A 335 4.69 0.94 29.04
N ARG A 336 4.08 -0.17 29.46
CA ARG A 336 4.18 -0.67 30.85
C ARG A 336 5.61 -1.08 31.20
N VAL A 337 6.25 -1.85 30.34
CA VAL A 337 7.64 -2.25 30.50
C VAL A 337 8.56 -1.03 30.51
N ALA A 338 8.33 -0.05 29.62
CA ALA A 338 9.11 1.18 29.58
C ALA A 338 9.03 1.95 30.91
N LYS A 339 7.85 1.94 31.55
CA LYS A 339 7.62 2.51 32.90
C LYS A 339 8.26 1.70 34.05
N GLY A 340 8.78 0.50 33.77
CA GLY A 340 9.47 -0.35 34.73
C GLY A 340 8.61 -1.43 35.38
N TYR A 341 7.38 -1.67 34.88
CA TYR A 341 6.58 -2.79 35.36
C TYR A 341 7.11 -4.13 34.82
N PRO A 342 7.05 -5.22 35.61
CA PRO A 342 7.33 -6.55 35.10
C PRO A 342 6.22 -7.03 34.15
N LEU A 343 6.54 -8.04 33.33
CA LEU A 343 5.57 -8.70 32.46
C LEU A 343 4.41 -9.28 33.29
N ARG A 344 3.18 -9.10 32.81
CA ARG A 344 1.97 -9.59 33.48
C ARG A 344 1.76 -11.09 33.33
N HIS A 345 2.26 -11.63 32.23
CA HIS A 345 2.03 -13.01 31.80
C HIS A 345 3.29 -13.85 31.99
N LYS A 346 3.10 -15.15 32.15
CA LYS A 346 4.14 -16.17 32.00
C LYS A 346 3.99 -16.84 30.64
N GLN A 347 4.99 -17.60 30.23
CA GLN A 347 4.97 -18.28 28.92
C GLN A 347 3.78 -19.25 28.77
N ALA A 348 3.37 -19.90 29.86
CA ALA A 348 2.22 -20.80 29.88
C ALA A 348 0.87 -20.08 29.72
N ASP A 349 0.82 -18.76 29.93
CA ASP A 349 -0.40 -17.96 29.81
C ASP A 349 -0.64 -17.44 28.39
N ILE A 350 0.30 -17.64 27.46
CA ILE A 350 0.23 -17.14 26.10
C ILE A 350 -0.56 -18.12 25.22
N PRO A 351 -1.77 -17.77 24.76
CA PRO A 351 -2.60 -18.69 24.00
C PRO A 351 -2.32 -18.60 22.50
N ILE A 352 -2.86 -19.58 21.77
CA ILE A 352 -3.09 -19.50 20.32
C ILE A 352 -4.60 -19.65 20.11
N ASN A 353 -5.31 -18.52 20.01
CA ASN A 353 -6.76 -18.51 19.83
C ASN A 353 -7.11 -18.25 18.36
N GLY A 354 -7.36 -19.33 17.62
CA GLY A 354 -7.76 -19.27 16.22
C GLY A 354 -6.63 -18.86 15.29
N TRP A 355 -6.97 -18.12 14.23
CA TRP A 355 -6.04 -17.71 13.18
C TRP A 355 -6.27 -16.27 12.78
N ALA A 356 -5.20 -15.56 12.44
CA ALA A 356 -5.25 -14.21 11.90
C ALA A 356 -4.42 -14.09 10.62
N VAL A 357 -4.90 -13.30 9.67
CA VAL A 357 -4.23 -12.98 8.40
C VAL A 357 -4.27 -11.48 8.21
N GLU A 358 -3.14 -10.88 7.85
CA GLU A 358 -2.99 -9.48 7.52
C GLU A 358 -2.59 -9.33 6.05
N CYS A 359 -3.14 -8.31 5.41
CA CYS A 359 -2.77 -7.88 4.07
C CYS A 359 -2.37 -6.40 4.14
N ARG A 360 -1.20 -6.07 3.61
CA ARG A 360 -0.76 -4.69 3.43
C ARG A 360 -1.39 -4.10 2.19
N VAL A 361 -2.34 -3.20 2.39
CA VAL A 361 -2.99 -2.48 1.29
C VAL A 361 -2.12 -1.29 0.91
N TYR A 362 -1.50 -1.38 -0.26
CA TYR A 362 -0.61 -0.37 -0.82
C TYR A 362 -1.28 0.41 -1.96
N ALA A 363 -0.96 1.70 -2.04
CA ALA A 363 -1.19 2.52 -3.22
C ALA A 363 -0.16 2.13 -4.29
N GLU A 364 -0.40 0.99 -4.93
CA GLU A 364 0.51 0.37 -5.89
C GLU A 364 -0.29 -0.28 -7.02
N ASP A 365 0.23 -0.22 -8.26
CA ASP A 365 -0.37 -0.91 -9.41
C ASP A 365 0.20 -2.34 -9.56
N PRO A 366 -0.56 -3.40 -9.20
CA PRO A 366 -0.05 -4.76 -9.28
C PRO A 366 0.17 -5.23 -10.73
N TYR A 367 -0.52 -4.63 -11.71
CA TYR A 367 -0.39 -4.98 -13.13
C TYR A 367 0.94 -4.49 -13.73
N LYS A 368 1.66 -3.60 -13.05
CA LYS A 368 2.93 -3.01 -13.51
C LYS A 368 4.07 -3.40 -12.56
N SER A 369 4.77 -4.48 -12.90
CA SER A 369 5.85 -5.08 -12.08
C SER A 369 5.51 -5.20 -10.60
N PHE A 370 4.31 -5.67 -10.31
CA PHE A 370 3.84 -5.94 -8.95
C PHE A 370 3.87 -4.73 -8.02
N GLY A 371 3.71 -3.50 -8.50
CA GLY A 371 3.50 -2.37 -7.59
C GLY A 371 4.40 -1.19 -7.88
N LEU A 372 4.20 -0.61 -9.06
CA LEU A 372 4.58 0.78 -9.27
C LEU A 372 3.78 1.65 -8.28
N PRO A 373 4.43 2.46 -7.43
CA PRO A 373 3.73 3.31 -6.47
C PRO A 373 2.77 4.27 -7.16
N SER A 374 1.63 4.46 -6.53
CA SER A 374 0.57 5.37 -6.93
C SER A 374 0.52 6.54 -5.97
N ILE A 375 0.47 7.74 -6.53
CA ILE A 375 0.32 8.97 -5.76
C ILE A 375 -0.97 9.67 -6.15
N GLY A 376 -1.55 10.40 -5.21
CA GLY A 376 -2.75 11.18 -5.45
C GLY A 376 -3.72 11.17 -4.27
N ARG A 377 -4.87 11.80 -4.52
CA ARG A 377 -5.90 12.01 -3.52
C ARG A 377 -6.86 10.83 -3.46
N LEU A 378 -7.18 10.36 -2.26
CA LEU A 378 -8.24 9.38 -2.04
C LEU A 378 -9.61 10.05 -2.21
N SER A 379 -10.21 9.96 -3.39
CA SER A 379 -11.52 10.56 -3.68
C SER A 379 -12.66 9.86 -2.93
N GLN A 380 -12.50 8.57 -2.65
CA GLN A 380 -13.39 7.79 -1.81
C GLN A 380 -12.59 6.71 -1.08
N TYR A 381 -12.90 6.52 0.19
CA TYR A 381 -12.27 5.51 1.03
C TYR A 381 -13.30 4.97 2.03
N GLN A 382 -13.55 3.67 2.00
CA GLN A 382 -14.47 3.00 2.94
C GLN A 382 -13.88 1.67 3.37
N GLU A 383 -13.57 1.57 4.66
CA GLU A 383 -13.05 0.36 5.29
C GLU A 383 -14.18 -0.68 5.46
N PRO A 384 -13.90 -1.99 5.29
CA PRO A 384 -14.90 -3.07 5.38
C PRO A 384 -15.26 -3.46 6.83
N LEU A 385 -15.41 -2.49 7.73
CA LEU A 385 -15.61 -2.71 9.18
C LEU A 385 -17.00 -3.24 9.55
N HIS A 386 -17.96 -3.23 8.62
CA HIS A 386 -19.28 -3.83 8.84
C HIS A 386 -19.25 -5.37 8.85
N LEU A 387 -18.13 -5.97 8.42
CA LEU A 387 -17.96 -7.42 8.41
C LEU A 387 -17.42 -7.93 9.76
N PRO A 388 -17.84 -9.13 10.21
CA PRO A 388 -17.36 -9.70 11.46
C PRO A 388 -15.89 -10.15 11.33
N GLY A 389 -15.13 -10.01 12.43
CA GLY A 389 -13.75 -10.50 12.48
C GLY A 389 -12.78 -9.71 11.60
N VAL A 390 -13.08 -8.45 11.30
CA VAL A 390 -12.23 -7.54 10.52
C VAL A 390 -11.68 -6.43 11.42
N ARG A 391 -10.39 -6.15 11.30
CA ARG A 391 -9.70 -5.00 11.90
C ARG A 391 -8.97 -4.25 10.77
N VAL A 392 -9.05 -2.93 10.79
CA VAL A 392 -8.28 -2.08 9.87
C VAL A 392 -7.48 -1.07 10.68
N ASP A 393 -6.16 -1.10 10.50
CA ASP A 393 -5.25 -0.11 11.03
C ASP A 393 -4.84 0.82 9.87
N SER A 394 -5.36 2.04 9.86
CA SER A 394 -5.17 3.03 8.79
C SER A 394 -4.68 4.37 9.33
N GLY A 395 -3.75 5.00 8.59
CA GLY A 395 -3.24 6.35 8.86
C GLY A 395 -3.86 7.43 7.97
N ILE A 396 -4.89 7.08 7.20
CA ILE A 396 -5.51 7.92 6.19
C ILE A 396 -7.04 7.97 6.38
N GLN A 397 -7.68 8.94 5.73
CA GLN A 397 -9.13 9.12 5.75
C GLN A 397 -9.62 9.52 4.34
N PRO A 398 -10.94 9.51 4.07
CA PRO A 398 -11.45 10.07 2.81
C PRO A 398 -10.93 11.48 2.57
N GLY A 399 -10.44 11.73 1.36
CA GLY A 399 -9.84 12.99 0.96
C GLY A 399 -8.35 13.14 1.30
N SER A 400 -7.71 12.20 1.98
CA SER A 400 -6.26 12.24 2.23
C SER A 400 -5.43 12.07 0.95
N ASP A 401 -4.29 12.75 0.89
CA ASP A 401 -3.29 12.59 -0.16
C ASP A 401 -2.21 11.55 0.19
N ILE A 402 -1.96 10.64 -0.76
CA ILE A 402 -0.81 9.75 -0.81
C ILE A 402 0.34 10.48 -1.51
N SER A 403 1.37 10.82 -0.75
CA SER A 403 2.50 11.64 -1.22
C SER A 403 3.71 10.79 -1.60
N ILE A 404 4.58 11.34 -2.45
CA ILE A 404 5.89 10.75 -2.80
C ILE A 404 6.87 10.62 -1.62
N TYR A 405 6.65 11.34 -0.52
CA TYR A 405 7.65 11.46 0.56
C TYR A 405 7.57 10.35 1.61
N TYR A 406 6.49 9.59 1.62
CA TYR A 406 6.21 8.58 2.63
C TYR A 406 5.90 7.24 1.99
N ASP A 407 5.84 6.20 2.82
CA ASP A 407 5.49 4.86 2.41
C ASP A 407 4.09 4.82 1.75
N PRO A 408 3.90 4.07 0.64
CA PRO A 408 2.64 4.01 -0.07
C PRO A 408 1.55 3.17 0.63
N MET A 409 1.79 2.63 1.83
CA MET A 409 0.81 1.84 2.56
C MET A 409 -0.40 2.71 2.97
N ILE A 410 -1.57 2.29 2.50
CA ILE A 410 -2.87 2.90 2.83
C ILE A 410 -3.33 2.41 4.19
N SER A 411 -3.30 1.08 4.39
CA SER A 411 -3.77 0.44 5.62
C SER A 411 -3.24 -0.97 5.76
N LYS A 412 -3.27 -1.49 6.98
CA LYS A 412 -3.21 -2.92 7.26
C LYS A 412 -4.64 -3.43 7.40
N LEU A 413 -5.02 -4.41 6.58
CA LEU A 413 -6.30 -5.08 6.67
C LEU A 413 -6.07 -6.44 7.35
N ILE A 414 -6.70 -6.66 8.50
CA ILE A 414 -6.54 -7.88 9.29
C ILE A 414 -7.89 -8.58 9.41
N THR A 415 -7.89 -9.88 9.19
CA THR A 415 -9.02 -10.74 9.51
C THR A 415 -8.59 -11.84 10.47
N TYR A 416 -9.51 -12.24 11.33
CA TYR A 416 -9.27 -13.33 12.28
C TYR A 416 -10.51 -14.21 12.39
N GLY A 417 -10.33 -15.49 12.74
CA GLY A 417 -11.38 -16.50 12.81
C GLY A 417 -10.98 -17.65 13.75
N SER A 418 -11.90 -18.59 13.98
CA SER A 418 -11.64 -19.78 14.80
C SER A 418 -10.61 -20.71 14.16
N ASP A 419 -10.47 -20.65 12.84
CA ASP A 419 -9.50 -21.40 12.07
C ASP A 419 -9.01 -20.57 10.86
N ARG A 420 -7.99 -21.09 10.18
CA ARG A 420 -7.39 -20.46 9.00
C ARG A 420 -8.40 -20.27 7.87
N THR A 421 -9.25 -21.27 7.60
CA THR A 421 -10.22 -21.22 6.50
C THR A 421 -11.22 -20.08 6.71
N GLU A 422 -11.70 -19.89 7.93
CA GLU A 422 -12.58 -18.78 8.28
C GLU A 422 -11.88 -17.43 8.13
N ALA A 423 -10.64 -17.29 8.63
CA ALA A 423 -9.87 -16.06 8.49
C ALA A 423 -9.63 -15.68 7.02
N LEU A 424 -9.29 -16.65 6.16
CA LEU A 424 -9.09 -16.46 4.72
C LEU A 424 -10.39 -16.09 4.00
N LYS A 425 -11.50 -16.75 4.32
CA LYS A 425 -12.81 -16.40 3.76
C LYS A 425 -13.20 -14.97 4.11
N ARG A 426 -13.07 -14.59 5.39
CA ARG A 426 -13.29 -13.22 5.85
C ARG A 426 -12.38 -12.22 5.13
N MET A 427 -11.12 -12.57 4.87
CA MET A 427 -10.19 -11.71 4.14
C MET A 427 -10.65 -11.48 2.69
N ALA A 428 -11.05 -12.54 1.99
CA ALA A 428 -11.57 -12.41 0.63
C ALA A 428 -12.82 -11.52 0.58
N ASP A 429 -13.77 -11.71 1.51
CA ASP A 429 -14.98 -10.90 1.63
C ASP A 429 -14.65 -9.43 1.98
N ALA A 430 -13.68 -9.21 2.88
CA ALA A 430 -13.23 -7.87 3.27
C ALA A 430 -12.57 -7.12 2.12
N LEU A 431 -11.73 -7.78 1.33
CA LEU A 431 -11.10 -7.21 0.14
C LEU A 431 -12.14 -6.85 -0.95
N ASP A 432 -13.18 -7.67 -1.14
CA ASP A 432 -14.29 -7.35 -2.05
C ASP A 432 -15.14 -6.14 -1.59
N ASN A 433 -15.23 -5.94 -0.27
CA ASN A 433 -15.95 -4.82 0.36
C ASN A 433 -15.10 -3.56 0.57
N TYR A 434 -13.81 -3.58 0.22
CA TYR A 434 -12.94 -2.42 0.41
C TYR A 434 -13.12 -1.42 -0.73
N VAL A 435 -13.56 -0.20 -0.43
CA VAL A 435 -13.67 0.88 -1.41
C VAL A 435 -12.46 1.79 -1.31
N ILE A 436 -11.68 1.87 -2.38
CA ILE A 436 -10.56 2.80 -2.53
C ILE A 436 -10.67 3.42 -3.93
N ARG A 437 -10.67 4.75 -4.01
CA ARG A 437 -10.76 5.51 -5.28
C ARG A 437 -9.76 6.66 -5.30
N GLY A 438 -9.32 7.02 -6.50
CA GLY A 438 -8.41 8.14 -6.75
C GLY A 438 -6.95 7.72 -6.94
N VAL A 439 -6.53 6.61 -6.34
CA VAL A 439 -5.22 5.99 -6.55
C VAL A 439 -5.38 4.55 -7.03
N THR A 440 -4.38 4.04 -7.74
CA THR A 440 -4.26 2.59 -8.01
C THR A 440 -3.80 1.87 -6.74
N HIS A 441 -4.25 0.64 -6.56
CA HIS A 441 -4.02 -0.12 -5.34
C HIS A 441 -3.94 -1.63 -5.57
N ASN A 442 -3.31 -2.35 -4.64
CA ASN A 442 -2.97 -3.76 -4.78
C ASN A 442 -4.08 -4.77 -4.36
N ILE A 443 -5.29 -4.31 -4.01
CA ILE A 443 -6.42 -5.17 -3.58
C ILE A 443 -6.65 -6.40 -4.47
N ALA A 444 -6.59 -6.22 -5.80
CA ALA A 444 -6.79 -7.33 -6.75
C ALA A 444 -5.76 -8.45 -6.55
N LEU A 445 -4.49 -8.09 -6.36
CA LEU A 445 -3.40 -9.04 -6.12
C LEU A 445 -3.58 -9.73 -4.76
N LEU A 446 -3.85 -8.95 -3.71
CA LEU A 446 -4.06 -9.49 -2.36
C LEU A 446 -5.16 -10.55 -2.36
N ARG A 447 -6.30 -10.23 -2.99
CA ARG A 447 -7.44 -11.14 -3.06
C ARG A 447 -7.09 -12.42 -3.81
N GLU A 448 -6.37 -12.31 -4.93
CA GLU A 448 -5.96 -13.47 -5.72
C GLU A 448 -5.00 -14.38 -4.94
N VAL A 449 -4.07 -13.81 -4.17
CA VAL A 449 -3.18 -14.57 -3.29
C VAL A 449 -3.99 -15.34 -2.24
N ILE A 450 -4.94 -14.69 -1.57
CA ILE A 450 -5.74 -15.28 -0.48
C ILE A 450 -6.56 -16.49 -0.96
N ILE A 451 -7.09 -16.45 -2.18
CA ILE A 451 -7.88 -17.55 -2.74
C ILE A 451 -7.03 -18.60 -3.49
N ASN A 452 -5.74 -18.32 -3.71
CA ASN A 452 -4.89 -19.20 -4.48
C ASN A 452 -4.75 -20.57 -3.79
N SER A 453 -4.90 -21.64 -4.58
CA SER A 453 -4.88 -23.01 -4.03
C SER A 453 -3.58 -23.37 -3.31
N ARG A 454 -2.42 -22.84 -3.73
CA ARG A 454 -1.14 -23.04 -3.06
C ARG A 454 -1.11 -22.32 -1.70
N PHE A 455 -1.58 -21.08 -1.64
CA PHE A 455 -1.69 -20.34 -0.38
C PHE A 455 -2.66 -20.98 0.61
N VAL A 456 -3.83 -21.42 0.13
CA VAL A 456 -4.84 -22.12 0.94
C VAL A 456 -4.31 -23.44 1.51
N LYS A 457 -3.54 -24.21 0.73
CA LYS A 457 -2.87 -25.44 1.19
C LYS A 457 -1.65 -25.17 2.07
N GLY A 458 -1.19 -23.93 2.12
CA GLY A 458 0.03 -23.55 2.82
C GLY A 458 1.30 -23.94 2.07
N ASP A 459 1.26 -24.29 0.79
CA ASP A 459 2.44 -24.55 -0.07
C ASP A 459 3.01 -23.23 -0.59
N ILE A 460 3.79 -22.56 0.27
CA ILE A 460 4.30 -21.21 0.02
C ILE A 460 5.79 -21.12 0.36
N SER A 461 6.46 -20.16 -0.27
CA SER A 461 7.86 -19.80 -0.04
C SER A 461 8.03 -18.31 -0.28
N THR A 462 9.20 -17.76 0.00
CA THR A 462 9.57 -16.37 -0.33
C THR A 462 9.55 -16.05 -1.83
N LYS A 463 9.45 -17.07 -2.70
CA LYS A 463 9.35 -16.95 -4.16
C LYS A 463 7.91 -17.10 -4.68
N PHE A 464 6.91 -17.22 -3.79
CA PHE A 464 5.53 -17.48 -4.18
C PHE A 464 5.00 -16.58 -5.31
N LEU A 465 5.18 -15.26 -5.21
CA LEU A 465 4.66 -14.33 -6.22
C LEU A 465 5.33 -14.51 -7.58
N SER A 466 6.65 -14.73 -7.62
CA SER A 466 7.36 -14.98 -8.88
C SER A 466 7.01 -16.33 -9.49
N ASP A 467 6.76 -17.35 -8.68
CA ASP A 467 6.42 -18.69 -9.16
C ASP A 467 4.98 -18.77 -9.68
N VAL A 468 4.04 -18.10 -9.00
CA VAL A 468 2.62 -18.12 -9.36
C VAL A 468 2.31 -17.13 -10.49
N TYR A 469 3.05 -16.03 -10.57
CA TYR A 469 2.84 -14.98 -11.56
C TYR A 469 4.14 -14.61 -12.30
N PRO A 470 4.77 -15.55 -13.03
CA PRO A 470 6.06 -15.30 -13.70
C PRO A 470 5.99 -14.19 -14.74
N ASP A 471 4.85 -14.07 -15.44
CA ASP A 471 4.61 -13.05 -16.47
C ASP A 471 3.94 -11.78 -15.92
N GLY A 472 3.97 -11.57 -14.61
CA GLY A 472 3.23 -10.49 -13.96
C GLY A 472 1.80 -10.85 -13.60
N PHE A 473 1.18 -10.01 -12.76
CA PHE A 473 -0.22 -10.16 -12.36
C PHE A 473 -1.17 -9.71 -13.47
N LYS A 474 -2.10 -10.59 -13.87
CA LYS A 474 -3.06 -10.34 -14.97
C LYS A 474 -4.51 -10.17 -14.48
N GLY A 475 -4.73 -10.12 -13.17
CA GLY A 475 -6.07 -10.09 -12.58
C GLY A 475 -6.67 -11.48 -12.39
N HIS A 476 -7.86 -11.53 -11.81
CA HIS A 476 -8.61 -12.76 -11.57
C HIS A 476 -9.15 -13.35 -12.88
N MET A 477 -8.90 -14.63 -13.10
CA MET A 477 -9.36 -15.37 -14.28
C MET A 477 -10.74 -15.98 -14.01
N LEU A 478 -11.77 -15.43 -14.63
CA LEU A 478 -13.16 -15.87 -14.43
C LEU A 478 -13.40 -17.29 -14.95
N SER A 479 -13.98 -18.15 -14.11
CA SER A 479 -14.61 -19.38 -14.57
C SER A 479 -15.83 -19.10 -15.46
N LYS A 480 -16.34 -20.12 -16.16
CA LYS A 480 -17.56 -19.99 -16.98
C LYS A 480 -18.76 -19.50 -16.15
N SER A 481 -18.89 -19.99 -14.91
CA SER A 481 -19.97 -19.57 -14.01
C SER A 481 -19.80 -18.11 -13.58
N GLU A 482 -18.61 -17.71 -13.13
CA GLU A 482 -18.34 -16.34 -12.69
C GLU A 482 -18.45 -15.33 -13.82
N LYS A 483 -18.06 -15.71 -15.03
CA LYS A 483 -18.29 -14.91 -16.23
C LYS A 483 -19.77 -14.67 -16.47
N ASN A 484 -20.60 -15.71 -16.41
CA ASN A 484 -22.04 -15.57 -16.59
C ASN A 484 -22.66 -14.72 -15.46
N GLN A 485 -22.19 -14.88 -14.21
CA GLN A 485 -22.57 -14.02 -13.09
C GLN A 485 -22.22 -12.56 -13.35
N LEU A 486 -20.98 -12.26 -13.79
CA LEU A 486 -20.54 -10.91 -14.12
C LEU A 486 -21.41 -10.30 -15.21
N LEU A 487 -21.64 -11.02 -16.32
CA LEU A 487 -22.46 -10.54 -17.43
C LEU A 487 -23.91 -10.28 -16.99
N ALA A 488 -24.48 -11.13 -16.14
CA ALA A 488 -25.83 -10.95 -15.63
C ALA A 488 -25.95 -9.79 -14.63
N ILE A 489 -24.94 -9.58 -13.79
CA ILE A 489 -24.87 -8.41 -12.91
C ILE A 489 -24.73 -7.14 -13.75
N ALA A 490 -23.85 -7.15 -14.75
CA ALA A 490 -23.59 -6.01 -15.61
C ALA A 490 -24.83 -5.60 -16.41
N SER A 491 -25.56 -6.55 -17.00
CA SER A 491 -26.82 -6.27 -17.70
C SER A 491 -27.88 -5.71 -16.75
N SER A 492 -28.04 -6.31 -15.57
CA SER A 492 -29.00 -5.86 -14.57
C SER A 492 -28.68 -4.45 -14.07
N LEU A 493 -27.41 -4.13 -13.85
CA LEU A 493 -26.94 -2.77 -13.53
C LEU A 493 -27.29 -1.79 -14.64
N PHE A 494 -27.00 -2.14 -15.89
CA PHE A 494 -27.31 -1.30 -17.04
C PHE A 494 -28.81 -1.01 -17.12
N VAL A 495 -29.66 -2.04 -17.04
CA VAL A 495 -31.11 -1.88 -17.10
C VAL A 495 -31.62 -1.07 -15.90
N ALA A 496 -31.11 -1.31 -14.68
CA ALA A 496 -31.47 -0.51 -13.50
C ALA A 496 -31.14 0.99 -13.69
N PHE A 497 -29.99 1.31 -14.30
CA PHE A 497 -29.66 2.68 -14.67
C PHE A 497 -30.61 3.28 -15.72
N GLN A 498 -31.02 2.49 -16.73
CA GLN A 498 -31.95 2.96 -17.76
C GLN A 498 -33.35 3.22 -17.18
N LEU A 499 -33.86 2.30 -16.36
CA LEU A 499 -35.15 2.45 -15.69
C LEU A 499 -35.15 3.65 -14.75
N ARG A 500 -34.04 3.88 -14.03
CA ARG A 500 -33.87 5.10 -13.21
C ARG A 500 -33.89 6.37 -14.07
N ALA A 501 -33.23 6.37 -15.23
CA ALA A 501 -33.21 7.53 -16.13
C ALA A 501 -34.58 7.85 -16.73
N GLN A 502 -35.47 6.87 -16.83
CA GLN A 502 -36.86 7.03 -17.27
C GLN A 502 -37.80 7.51 -16.15
N HIS A 503 -37.32 7.56 -14.89
CA HIS A 503 -38.11 8.02 -13.76
C HIS A 503 -38.00 9.55 -13.63
N PHE A 504 -39.05 10.25 -14.07
CA PHE A 504 -39.18 11.69 -13.94
C PHE A 504 -40.02 12.04 -12.70
N GLN A 505 -39.67 13.13 -12.01
CA GLN A 505 -40.51 13.68 -10.93
C GLN A 505 -41.84 14.21 -11.51
N GLU A 506 -42.91 14.12 -10.73
CA GLU A 506 -44.32 14.32 -11.18
C GLU A 506 -44.62 15.70 -11.80
N ASN A 507 -43.73 16.69 -11.69
CA ASN A 507 -43.87 18.04 -12.26
C ASN A 507 -43.14 18.22 -13.61
N SER A 508 -43.18 17.22 -14.50
CA SER A 508 -42.61 17.37 -15.85
C SER A 508 -43.49 18.28 -16.72
N ARG A 509 -42.90 19.34 -17.30
CA ARG A 509 -43.57 20.22 -18.27
C ARG A 509 -43.78 19.57 -19.65
N MET A 510 -43.29 18.35 -19.83
CA MET A 510 -43.34 17.60 -21.09
C MET A 510 -44.11 16.28 -20.90
N PRO A 511 -44.90 15.84 -21.89
CA PRO A 511 -45.54 14.53 -21.86
C PRO A 511 -44.48 13.43 -21.78
N ILE A 512 -44.59 12.56 -20.78
CA ILE A 512 -43.67 11.43 -20.59
C ILE A 512 -44.30 10.19 -21.20
N ILE A 513 -43.74 9.71 -22.31
CA ILE A 513 -44.04 8.36 -22.82
C ILE A 513 -43.12 7.39 -22.09
N LYS A 514 -43.70 6.50 -21.28
CA LYS A 514 -42.95 5.40 -20.65
C LYS A 514 -42.94 4.21 -21.60
N PRO A 515 -41.79 3.84 -22.19
CA PRO A 515 -41.71 2.64 -23.00
C PRO A 515 -41.90 1.41 -22.11
N ASP A 516 -42.87 0.56 -22.45
CA ASP A 516 -43.14 -0.70 -21.74
C ASP A 516 -42.23 -1.81 -22.30
N ILE A 517 -40.98 -1.84 -21.83
CA ILE A 517 -39.98 -2.82 -22.28
C ILE A 517 -39.96 -3.98 -21.29
N ALA A 518 -40.65 -5.07 -21.65
CA ALA A 518 -40.66 -6.31 -20.86
C ALA A 518 -39.31 -7.04 -20.91
N ASN A 519 -38.67 -7.07 -22.08
CA ASN A 519 -37.40 -7.77 -22.33
C ASN A 519 -36.38 -6.83 -22.97
N TRP A 520 -35.19 -6.76 -22.38
CA TRP A 520 -34.06 -6.00 -22.88
C TRP A 520 -33.09 -6.93 -23.60
N GLU A 521 -33.05 -6.85 -24.94
CA GLU A 521 -32.04 -7.54 -25.76
C GLU A 521 -30.76 -6.70 -25.81
N LEU A 522 -29.72 -7.21 -25.14
CA LEU A 522 -28.44 -6.54 -24.95
C LEU A 522 -27.30 -7.32 -25.61
N SER A 523 -26.31 -6.58 -26.08
CA SER A 523 -25.02 -7.07 -26.53
C SER A 523 -23.96 -6.58 -25.55
N ILE A 524 -23.23 -7.50 -24.92
CA ILE A 524 -22.17 -7.18 -23.96
C ILE A 524 -20.83 -7.62 -24.53
N LYS A 525 -19.93 -6.67 -24.78
CA LYS A 525 -18.53 -6.95 -25.09
C LYS A 525 -17.73 -7.00 -23.79
N LEU A 526 -17.12 -8.15 -23.51
CA LEU A 526 -16.16 -8.37 -22.42
C LEU A 526 -14.85 -8.84 -23.04
N HIS A 527 -13.79 -8.06 -22.88
CA HIS A 527 -12.55 -8.20 -23.67
C HIS A 527 -12.88 -8.19 -25.18
N ASP A 528 -12.43 -9.19 -25.93
CA ASP A 528 -12.67 -9.30 -27.37
C ASP A 528 -13.88 -10.18 -27.74
N LYS A 529 -14.67 -10.60 -26.75
CA LYS A 529 -15.84 -11.46 -26.97
C LYS A 529 -17.14 -10.72 -26.74
N VAL A 530 -18.09 -10.93 -27.65
CA VAL A 530 -19.44 -10.37 -27.59
C VAL A 530 -20.41 -11.45 -27.12
N HIS A 531 -21.28 -11.08 -26.19
CA HIS A 531 -22.27 -11.95 -25.56
C HIS A 531 -23.67 -11.41 -25.80
N THR A 532 -24.60 -12.30 -26.13
CA THR A 532 -26.02 -11.93 -26.26
C THR A 532 -26.69 -12.18 -24.93
N VAL A 533 -27.32 -11.15 -24.38
CA VAL A 533 -27.94 -11.19 -23.07
C VAL A 533 -29.37 -10.67 -23.16
N VAL A 534 -30.32 -11.42 -22.62
CA VAL A 534 -31.71 -10.97 -22.49
C VAL A 534 -32.01 -10.76 -21.02
N ALA A 535 -32.38 -9.55 -20.63
CA ALA A 535 -32.73 -9.21 -19.26
C ALA A 535 -34.19 -8.79 -19.15
N SER A 536 -34.92 -9.39 -18.21
CA SER A 536 -36.29 -9.00 -17.88
C SER A 536 -36.35 -8.56 -16.41
N ASN A 537 -37.06 -7.47 -16.14
CA ASN A 537 -37.16 -6.92 -14.78
C ASN A 537 -38.48 -7.32 -14.12
N SER A 538 -38.40 -7.85 -12.90
CA SER A 538 -39.52 -8.06 -11.98
C SER A 538 -39.21 -7.38 -10.64
N GLY A 539 -39.30 -6.05 -10.61
CA GLY A 539 -39.08 -5.24 -9.41
C GLY A 539 -37.61 -5.19 -8.96
N SER A 540 -37.29 -5.90 -7.88
CA SER A 540 -35.92 -6.00 -7.34
C SER A 540 -35.09 -7.14 -7.96
N THR A 541 -35.74 -7.99 -8.75
CA THR A 541 -35.14 -9.19 -9.33
C THR A 541 -35.14 -9.09 -10.85
N PHE A 542 -34.00 -9.41 -11.44
CA PHE A 542 -33.82 -9.55 -12.87
C PHE A 542 -33.66 -11.03 -13.22
N LEU A 543 -34.46 -11.51 -14.17
CA LEU A 543 -34.22 -12.80 -14.82
C LEU A 543 -33.39 -12.52 -16.08
N VAL A 544 -32.17 -13.03 -16.09
CA VAL A 544 -31.18 -12.77 -17.13
C VAL A 544 -30.79 -14.06 -17.82
N GLU A 545 -30.87 -14.09 -19.14
CA GLU A 545 -30.36 -15.17 -19.98
C GLU A 545 -29.04 -14.73 -20.63
N VAL A 546 -27.95 -15.42 -20.33
CA VAL A 546 -26.60 -15.17 -20.89
C VAL A 546 -26.19 -16.40 -21.71
N ASP A 547 -26.06 -16.24 -23.02
CA ASP A 547 -25.68 -17.33 -23.94
C ASP A 547 -26.50 -18.63 -23.71
N GLY A 548 -27.80 -18.50 -23.46
CA GLY A 548 -28.73 -19.61 -23.18
C GLY A 548 -28.80 -20.09 -21.72
N SER A 549 -27.96 -19.55 -20.82
CA SER A 549 -27.99 -19.86 -19.39
C SER A 549 -28.84 -18.84 -18.63
N LYS A 550 -29.87 -19.29 -17.89
CA LYS A 550 -30.76 -18.41 -17.11
C LYS A 550 -30.25 -18.24 -15.69
N LEU A 551 -30.19 -17.01 -15.22
CA LEU A 551 -29.71 -16.60 -13.91
C LEU A 551 -30.72 -15.62 -13.28
N ASN A 552 -30.96 -15.75 -11.98
CA ASN A 552 -31.76 -14.80 -11.20
C ASN A 552 -30.83 -13.85 -10.44
N VAL A 553 -30.90 -12.56 -10.76
CA VAL A 553 -30.09 -11.51 -10.13
C VAL A 553 -30.99 -10.64 -9.26
N THR A 554 -30.79 -10.68 -7.94
CA THR A 554 -31.58 -9.91 -6.98
C THR A 554 -30.71 -8.89 -6.25
N SER A 555 -31.15 -7.65 -6.19
CA SER A 555 -30.50 -6.58 -5.43
C SER A 555 -31.49 -5.46 -5.07
N THR A 556 -31.10 -4.59 -4.14
CA THR A 556 -31.84 -3.36 -3.85
C THR A 556 -31.55 -2.23 -4.85
N TRP A 557 -30.55 -2.42 -5.73
CA TRP A 557 -30.18 -1.49 -6.82
C TRP A 557 -30.06 -0.02 -6.38
N ASN A 558 -29.47 0.22 -5.19
CA ASN A 558 -29.15 1.57 -4.77
C ASN A 558 -27.89 2.09 -5.47
N LEU A 559 -28.08 2.64 -6.67
CA LEU A 559 -27.02 3.08 -7.59
C LEU A 559 -26.18 4.27 -7.06
N ALA A 560 -26.53 4.83 -5.90
CA ALA A 560 -25.74 5.86 -5.23
C ALA A 560 -24.66 5.29 -4.30
N LEU A 561 -24.76 4.00 -3.93
CA LEU A 561 -23.78 3.35 -3.07
C LEU A 561 -22.57 2.86 -3.88
N PRO A 562 -21.35 2.97 -3.32
CA PRO A 562 -20.15 2.43 -3.98
C PRO A 562 -20.10 0.90 -3.98
N LEU A 563 -20.74 0.27 -2.99
CA LEU A 563 -20.85 -1.17 -2.83
C LEU A 563 -22.29 -1.59 -3.12
N LEU A 564 -22.44 -2.59 -3.97
CA LEU A 564 -23.73 -3.20 -4.29
C LEU A 564 -23.68 -4.66 -3.87
N SER A 565 -24.57 -5.02 -2.95
CA SER A 565 -24.82 -6.43 -2.59
C SER A 565 -25.80 -7.01 -3.60
N VAL A 566 -25.38 -8.08 -4.26
CA VAL A 566 -26.14 -8.73 -5.34
C VAL A 566 -26.15 -10.23 -5.09
N SER A 567 -27.33 -10.84 -5.16
CA SER A 567 -27.49 -12.29 -5.13
C SER A 567 -27.69 -12.81 -6.55
N VAL A 568 -26.87 -13.77 -6.97
CA VAL A 568 -27.05 -14.49 -8.25
C VAL A 568 -27.33 -15.95 -7.94
N ASP A 569 -28.56 -16.40 -8.23
CA ASP A 569 -29.07 -17.74 -7.87
C ASP A 569 -28.78 -18.13 -6.41
N GLY A 570 -29.00 -17.19 -5.49
CA GLY A 570 -28.74 -17.37 -4.05
C GLY A 570 -27.29 -17.13 -3.62
N THR A 571 -26.33 -17.08 -4.54
CA THR A 571 -24.92 -16.77 -4.23
C THR A 571 -24.76 -15.26 -4.02
N GLN A 572 -24.34 -14.86 -2.82
CA GLN A 572 -24.07 -13.46 -2.50
C GLN A 572 -22.76 -13.00 -3.14
N ARG A 573 -22.79 -11.82 -3.76
CA ARG A 573 -21.65 -11.15 -4.39
C ARG A 573 -21.66 -9.67 -3.98
N THR A 574 -20.47 -9.13 -3.79
CA THR A 574 -20.26 -7.68 -3.63
C THR A 574 -19.64 -7.16 -4.92
N VAL A 575 -20.25 -6.13 -5.50
CA VAL A 575 -19.76 -5.51 -6.74
C VAL A 575 -19.64 -4.00 -6.57
N GLN A 576 -18.69 -3.42 -7.30
CA GLN A 576 -18.51 -1.96 -7.31
C GLN A 576 -18.58 -1.47 -8.76
N CYS A 577 -19.45 -0.50 -9.03
CA CYS A 577 -19.50 0.17 -10.33
C CYS A 577 -18.55 1.38 -10.28
N LEU A 578 -17.43 1.31 -11.00
CA LEU A 578 -16.36 2.32 -10.93
C LEU A 578 -16.64 3.51 -11.84
N SER A 579 -17.11 3.23 -13.05
CA SER A 579 -17.42 4.24 -14.05
C SER A 579 -18.48 3.71 -15.01
N ARG A 580 -19.21 4.65 -15.59
CA ARG A 580 -20.17 4.43 -16.67
C ARG A 580 -20.11 5.60 -17.63
N GLU A 581 -20.03 5.30 -18.91
CA GLU A 581 -20.00 6.28 -20.00
C GLU A 581 -21.28 6.19 -20.83
N ALA A 582 -21.61 7.27 -21.55
CA ALA A 582 -22.78 7.33 -22.41
C ALA A 582 -22.72 6.29 -23.55
N GLY A 583 -21.52 5.93 -24.01
CA GLY A 583 -21.31 4.93 -25.06
C GLY A 583 -21.48 3.47 -24.62
N GLY A 584 -22.01 3.22 -23.41
CA GLY A 584 -22.24 1.87 -22.89
C GLY A 584 -21.03 1.24 -22.20
N ASN A 585 -19.87 1.91 -22.17
CA ASN A 585 -18.71 1.44 -21.42
C ASN A 585 -18.97 1.54 -19.91
N MET A 586 -18.72 0.45 -19.20
CA MET A 586 -18.78 0.38 -17.75
C MET A 586 -17.53 -0.34 -17.21
N SER A 587 -16.99 0.18 -16.11
CA SER A 587 -15.94 -0.51 -15.36
C SER A 587 -16.54 -1.05 -14.07
N ILE A 588 -16.52 -2.37 -13.91
CA ILE A 588 -17.11 -3.08 -12.77
C ILE A 588 -16.00 -3.82 -12.05
N GLN A 589 -15.83 -3.55 -10.76
CA GLN A 589 -14.98 -4.35 -9.90
C GLN A 589 -15.77 -5.55 -9.37
N PHE A 590 -15.29 -6.75 -9.69
CA PHE A 590 -15.88 -8.03 -9.33
C PHE A 590 -14.76 -8.97 -8.91
N LEU A 591 -14.90 -9.64 -7.76
CA LEU A 591 -13.87 -10.54 -7.22
C LEU A 591 -12.49 -9.86 -7.18
N GLY A 592 -12.43 -8.65 -6.63
CA GLY A 592 -11.23 -7.80 -6.53
C GLY A 592 -10.70 -7.22 -7.85
N THR A 593 -11.09 -7.75 -9.02
CA THR A 593 -10.57 -7.35 -10.33
C THR A 593 -11.51 -6.39 -11.05
N VAL A 594 -10.95 -5.43 -11.78
CA VAL A 594 -11.73 -4.48 -12.58
C VAL A 594 -11.93 -5.02 -14.00
N TYR A 595 -13.18 -5.28 -14.37
CA TYR A 595 -13.57 -5.68 -15.72
C TYR A 595 -14.19 -4.50 -16.46
N LYS A 596 -13.70 -4.26 -17.67
CA LYS A 596 -14.30 -3.30 -18.60
C LYS A 596 -15.30 -4.05 -19.49
N VAL A 597 -16.55 -3.60 -19.47
CA VAL A 597 -17.62 -4.13 -20.30
C VAL A 597 -18.23 -3.01 -21.14
N ASN A 598 -18.59 -3.30 -22.38
CA ASN A 598 -19.40 -2.40 -23.20
C ASN A 598 -20.78 -3.02 -23.39
N ILE A 599 -21.83 -2.34 -22.94
CA ILE A 599 -23.20 -2.84 -22.94
C ILE A 599 -24.05 -1.94 -23.83
N LEU A 600 -24.60 -2.52 -24.88
CA LEU A 600 -25.44 -1.85 -25.87
C LEU A 600 -26.74 -2.61 -26.05
N THR A 601 -27.82 -1.93 -26.45
CA THR A 601 -28.99 -2.61 -27.01
C THR A 601 -28.61 -3.31 -28.31
N LYS A 602 -29.30 -4.39 -28.68
CA LYS A 602 -29.06 -5.11 -29.94
C LYS A 602 -28.95 -4.20 -31.17
N LEU A 603 -29.92 -3.30 -31.37
CA LEU A 603 -29.89 -2.35 -32.49
C LEU A 603 -28.66 -1.44 -32.44
N ALA A 604 -28.35 -0.87 -31.27
CA ALA A 604 -27.16 -0.03 -31.11
C ALA A 604 -25.86 -0.82 -31.41
N ALA A 605 -25.76 -2.09 -31.02
CA ALA A 605 -24.61 -2.93 -31.31
C ALA A 605 -24.49 -3.26 -32.81
N GLU A 606 -25.60 -3.50 -33.50
CA GLU A 606 -25.64 -3.68 -34.95
C GLU A 606 -25.16 -2.42 -35.67
N LEU A 607 -25.63 -1.25 -35.23
CA LEU A 607 -25.23 0.04 -35.79
C LEU A 607 -23.79 0.42 -35.45
N ASN A 608 -23.29 0.05 -34.28
CA ASN A 608 -21.94 0.37 -33.83
C ASN A 608 -20.85 -0.27 -34.71
N LYS A 609 -21.17 -1.32 -35.47
CA LYS A 609 -20.27 -1.91 -36.47
C LYS A 609 -19.92 -0.96 -37.61
N PHE A 610 -20.75 0.05 -37.86
CA PHE A 610 -20.51 1.08 -38.87
C PHE A 610 -19.75 2.30 -38.31
N MET A 611 -19.53 2.36 -36.99
CA MET A 611 -18.72 3.41 -36.40
C MET A 611 -17.26 3.16 -36.71
N LEU A 612 -16.59 4.16 -37.28
CA LEU A 612 -15.15 4.10 -37.55
C LEU A 612 -14.39 3.93 -36.23
N GLU A 613 -13.50 2.95 -36.21
CA GLU A 613 -12.57 2.81 -35.10
C GLU A 613 -11.68 4.06 -35.07
N LYS A 614 -11.72 4.79 -33.94
CA LYS A 614 -10.82 5.92 -33.75
C LYS A 614 -9.42 5.36 -33.61
N VAL A 615 -8.63 5.50 -34.67
CA VAL A 615 -7.19 5.23 -34.60
C VAL A 615 -6.62 6.17 -33.56
N THR A 616 -6.12 5.62 -32.46
CA THR A 616 -5.39 6.39 -31.46
C THR A 616 -4.15 6.95 -32.15
N GLU A 617 -3.97 8.27 -32.11
CA GLU A 617 -2.77 8.89 -32.66
C GLU A 617 -1.54 8.27 -31.99
N ASP A 618 -0.64 7.77 -32.84
CA ASP A 618 0.60 7.18 -32.38
C ASP A 618 1.53 8.28 -31.84
N THR A 619 1.45 8.51 -30.53
CA THR A 619 2.38 9.40 -29.82
C THR A 619 3.64 8.65 -29.38
N SER A 620 3.82 7.42 -29.87
CA SER A 620 4.86 6.46 -29.50
C SER A 620 6.27 6.82 -30.05
N SER A 621 6.58 8.10 -30.27
CA SER A 621 7.97 8.55 -30.52
C SER A 621 8.19 10.01 -30.15
N VAL A 622 7.24 10.68 -29.49
CA VAL A 622 7.38 12.09 -29.14
C VAL A 622 6.54 12.43 -27.91
N LEU A 623 7.20 12.80 -26.81
CA LEU A 623 6.54 13.42 -25.67
C LEU A 623 6.36 14.93 -25.95
N ARG A 624 5.18 15.32 -26.44
CA ARG A 624 4.85 16.73 -26.74
C ARG A 624 4.37 17.46 -25.49
N SER A 625 4.82 18.70 -25.30
CA SER A 625 4.19 19.58 -24.31
C SER A 625 2.75 19.90 -24.75
N PRO A 626 1.74 19.68 -23.90
CA PRO A 626 0.33 19.90 -24.22
C PRO A 626 -0.03 21.39 -24.11
N MET A 627 0.90 22.20 -23.57
CA MET A 627 0.72 23.65 -23.45
C MET A 627 2.07 24.38 -23.50
N PRO A 628 2.10 25.65 -23.94
CA PRO A 628 3.26 26.51 -23.78
C PRO A 628 3.52 26.80 -22.29
N GLY A 629 4.77 26.67 -21.83
CA GLY A 629 5.17 26.98 -20.46
C GLY A 629 6.67 26.78 -20.23
N VAL A 630 7.14 27.11 -19.03
CA VAL A 630 8.55 26.91 -18.61
C VAL A 630 8.72 25.58 -17.89
N VAL A 631 9.71 24.77 -18.29
CA VAL A 631 10.11 23.53 -17.59
C VAL A 631 10.80 23.86 -16.26
N VAL A 632 10.30 23.35 -15.14
CA VAL A 632 10.78 23.65 -13.78
C VAL A 632 11.56 22.48 -13.16
N ALA A 633 11.27 21.24 -13.55
CA ALA A 633 11.96 20.06 -13.03
C ALA A 633 11.79 18.86 -13.94
N VAL A 634 12.82 18.02 -14.04
CA VAL A 634 12.86 16.71 -14.70
C VAL A 634 13.28 15.62 -13.73
N SER A 635 12.45 14.58 -13.59
CA SER A 635 12.58 13.53 -12.55
C SER A 635 13.14 12.20 -13.06
N VAL A 636 13.72 12.19 -14.25
CA VAL A 636 14.30 10.99 -14.91
C VAL A 636 15.66 11.33 -15.51
N LYS A 637 16.52 10.33 -15.70
CA LYS A 637 17.83 10.49 -16.36
C LYS A 637 17.84 9.78 -17.73
N PRO A 638 18.73 10.20 -18.65
CA PRO A 638 19.00 9.43 -19.87
C PRO A 638 19.37 7.99 -19.56
N GLY A 639 18.70 7.03 -20.21
CA GLY A 639 18.86 5.59 -20.01
C GLY A 639 17.87 4.94 -19.04
N ASP A 640 17.08 5.72 -18.29
CA ASP A 640 16.09 5.17 -17.36
C ASP A 640 14.92 4.50 -18.11
N THR A 641 14.43 3.37 -17.59
CA THR A 641 13.22 2.68 -18.08
C THR A 641 11.99 3.30 -17.43
N VAL A 642 10.99 3.70 -18.23
CA VAL A 642 9.77 4.36 -17.72
C VAL A 642 8.50 3.63 -18.17
N ARG A 643 7.42 3.79 -17.39
CA ARG A 643 6.17 3.07 -17.56
C ARG A 643 4.98 4.01 -17.51
N ALA A 644 3.94 3.68 -18.26
CA ALA A 644 2.73 4.48 -18.32
C ALA A 644 2.09 4.61 -16.92
N VAL A 645 1.78 5.83 -16.49
CA VAL A 645 1.05 6.10 -15.23
C VAL A 645 -0.19 6.91 -15.54
N CYS A 646 -1.34 6.52 -14.96
CA CYS A 646 -2.58 7.25 -15.13
C CYS A 646 -2.75 8.22 -13.95
N VAL A 647 -2.42 9.50 -14.15
CA VAL A 647 -2.78 10.57 -13.19
C VAL A 647 -4.15 11.11 -13.58
N SER A 648 -5.15 10.89 -12.74
CA SER A 648 -6.49 11.45 -12.95
C SER A 648 -6.51 12.93 -12.54
N ALA A 649 -6.74 13.83 -13.50
CA ALA A 649 -6.82 15.27 -13.23
C ALA A 649 -8.17 15.63 -12.59
N GLY A 650 -8.18 15.88 -11.27
CA GLY A 650 -9.33 16.45 -10.57
C GLY A 650 -9.39 17.98 -10.72
N HIS A 651 -10.47 18.50 -11.30
CA HIS A 651 -10.75 19.95 -11.28
C HIS A 651 -11.39 20.31 -9.93
N ALA A 652 -10.65 20.97 -9.05
CA ALA A 652 -11.21 21.66 -7.88
C ALA A 652 -11.27 23.16 -8.18
N GLY A 653 -12.48 23.69 -8.35
CA GLY A 653 -12.71 25.13 -8.46
C GLY A 653 -12.69 25.77 -7.08
N LEU A 654 -11.64 26.56 -6.78
CA LEU A 654 -11.64 27.71 -5.89
C LEU A 654 -10.27 28.41 -5.96
N ARG A 655 -10.28 29.75 -5.96
CA ARG A 655 -9.15 30.65 -6.28
C ARG A 655 -7.88 30.37 -5.46
N LEU A 656 -6.81 29.91 -6.13
CA LEU A 656 -5.41 29.77 -5.66
C LEU A 656 -4.46 29.97 -6.89
N PRO A 657 -3.12 30.11 -6.74
CA PRO A 657 -2.20 30.62 -7.78
C PRO A 657 -2.17 29.69 -9.02
N PRO A 658 -1.56 30.06 -10.17
CA PRO A 658 -1.90 29.40 -11.42
C PRO A 658 -1.62 27.88 -11.39
N PRO A 659 -2.46 27.07 -12.05
CA PRO A 659 -2.45 25.62 -11.85
C PRO A 659 -1.15 24.99 -12.38
N GLU A 660 -0.40 24.35 -11.48
CA GLU A 660 0.69 23.42 -11.83
C GLU A 660 0.09 22.19 -12.53
N ARG A 661 0.72 21.71 -13.60
CA ARG A 661 0.28 20.52 -14.35
C ARG A 661 1.41 19.52 -14.55
N TRP A 662 1.06 18.24 -14.44
CA TRP A 662 1.94 17.10 -14.63
C TRP A 662 1.73 16.49 -16.01
N LEU A 663 2.81 16.12 -16.69
CA LEU A 663 2.75 15.37 -17.93
C LEU A 663 2.95 13.88 -17.66
N THR A 664 2.08 13.02 -18.19
CA THR A 664 2.12 11.55 -18.01
C THR A 664 2.33 10.81 -19.34
N GLU A 665 3.08 9.71 -19.30
CA GLU A 665 3.39 8.82 -20.41
C GLU A 665 2.24 7.86 -20.67
N GLN A 666 1.99 7.57 -21.94
CA GLN A 666 0.83 6.77 -22.36
C GLN A 666 1.16 5.28 -22.62
N HIS A 667 2.43 4.90 -22.84
CA HIS A 667 2.89 3.52 -23.11
C HIS A 667 4.27 3.25 -22.49
N ASP A 668 4.67 1.99 -22.23
CA ASP A 668 5.94 1.65 -21.57
C ASP A 668 7.17 1.72 -22.53
N SER A 669 8.32 2.29 -22.11
CA SER A 669 9.52 2.48 -22.98
C SER A 669 10.83 2.89 -22.25
N ALA A 670 11.94 3.17 -22.97
CA ALA A 670 13.28 3.50 -22.42
C ALA A 670 13.91 4.75 -23.06
N LEU A 671 14.56 5.63 -22.28
CA LEU A 671 14.97 6.99 -22.70
C LEU A 671 16.39 7.08 -23.33
N CYS A 672 16.53 7.57 -24.57
CA CYS A 672 17.82 7.57 -25.30
C CYS A 672 18.72 8.82 -25.14
N SER A 673 18.20 10.05 -24.98
CA SER A 673 18.99 11.28 -24.78
C SER A 673 18.14 12.48 -24.35
N SER A 674 18.72 13.46 -23.64
CA SER A 674 18.04 14.70 -23.23
C SER A 674 18.67 15.94 -23.87
N PHE A 675 17.94 16.66 -24.73
CA PHE A 675 18.30 18.01 -25.20
C PHE A 675 17.56 19.06 -24.37
N LEU A 676 17.94 19.23 -23.11
CA LEU A 676 17.48 20.30 -22.25
C LEU A 676 18.70 20.90 -21.54
N THR A 677 19.27 21.95 -22.13
CA THR A 677 20.18 22.85 -21.42
C THR A 677 19.35 23.95 -20.74
N ASP A 678 19.78 24.38 -19.55
CA ASP A 678 19.17 25.42 -18.71
C ASP A 678 19.01 26.76 -19.45
N LEU A 679 18.03 26.85 -20.35
CA LEU A 679 17.72 28.06 -21.11
C LEU A 679 16.24 28.40 -20.93
N GLN A 680 16.03 29.53 -20.24
CA GLN A 680 14.76 30.23 -20.09
C GLN A 680 14.23 30.71 -21.45
N GLN A 681 13.59 29.86 -22.24
CA GLN A 681 12.88 30.31 -23.44
C GLN A 681 11.43 29.85 -23.50
N THR A 682 10.54 30.83 -23.62
CA THR A 682 9.14 30.69 -24.04
C THR A 682 9.08 30.37 -25.53
N ALA A 683 8.94 29.09 -25.88
CA ALA A 683 8.70 28.67 -27.26
C ALA A 683 7.28 28.07 -27.42
N LYS A 684 6.61 28.42 -28.52
CA LYS A 684 5.29 27.87 -28.92
C LYS A 684 5.33 26.39 -29.36
N SER A 685 6.52 25.80 -29.41
CA SER A 685 6.74 24.40 -29.76
C SER A 685 8.18 24.02 -29.39
N ILE A 686 8.34 23.21 -28.35
CA ILE A 686 9.61 22.57 -27.99
C ILE A 686 9.60 21.20 -28.66
N LEU A 687 10.50 20.98 -29.62
CA LEU A 687 10.66 19.71 -30.31
C LEU A 687 11.77 18.93 -29.60
N CYS A 688 11.40 17.91 -28.83
CA CYS A 688 12.36 16.95 -28.28
C CYS A 688 12.24 15.68 -29.13
N VAL A 689 13.31 15.30 -29.85
CA VAL A 689 13.37 14.03 -30.57
C VAL A 689 13.70 12.96 -29.54
N VAL A 690 12.70 12.20 -29.12
CA VAL A 690 12.80 11.19 -28.06
C VAL A 690 12.20 9.91 -28.62
N ASN A 691 12.94 8.83 -28.80
CA ASN A 691 12.26 7.54 -28.82
C ASN A 691 11.73 7.30 -27.41
N LEU A 692 10.45 7.65 -27.30
CA LEU A 692 9.50 7.54 -26.22
C LEU A 692 9.95 7.61 -24.78
N PHE A 693 9.41 8.66 -24.14
CA PHE A 693 9.01 8.81 -22.75
C PHE A 693 10.04 8.48 -21.64
N HIS A 694 9.94 8.98 -20.41
CA HIS A 694 9.06 9.98 -19.79
C HIS A 694 9.95 11.12 -19.29
N VAL A 695 9.51 12.37 -19.38
CA VAL A 695 10.17 13.53 -18.77
C VAL A 695 9.12 14.13 -17.85
N CYS A 696 9.31 14.09 -16.52
CA CYS A 696 8.53 15.00 -15.67
C CYS A 696 8.92 16.40 -16.11
N ILE A 697 8.00 17.24 -16.55
CA ILE A 697 8.32 18.62 -16.92
C ILE A 697 7.32 19.46 -16.19
N ARG A 698 7.79 20.12 -15.13
CA ARG A 698 6.95 20.95 -14.28
C ARG A 698 6.72 22.31 -14.97
N PHE A 699 5.49 22.79 -15.12
CA PHE A 699 5.20 24.03 -15.88
C PHE A 699 4.62 25.15 -15.00
N VAL A 700 5.05 26.40 -15.24
CA VAL A 700 4.44 27.62 -14.70
C VAL A 700 4.04 28.54 -15.88
N PRO A 701 2.84 29.15 -15.88
CA PRO A 701 2.48 30.11 -16.92
C PRO A 701 3.29 31.40 -16.77
N GLY A 702 3.92 31.86 -17.85
CA GLY A 702 4.62 33.14 -17.92
C GLY A 702 3.64 34.32 -18.01
N PRO A 703 4.08 35.54 -17.61
CA PRO A 703 3.27 36.75 -17.78
C PRO A 703 3.00 37.00 -19.27
N SER A 704 1.78 37.41 -19.58
CA SER A 704 1.35 37.85 -20.91
C SER A 704 2.30 38.92 -21.44
N ALA A 705 3.03 38.62 -22.51
CA ALA A 705 3.87 39.59 -23.21
C ALA A 705 3.00 40.73 -23.76
N LEU A 706 3.20 41.94 -23.25
CA LEU A 706 2.75 43.19 -23.87
C LEU A 706 3.43 43.35 -25.24
N PRO A 707 2.77 43.95 -26.25
CA PRO A 707 3.38 44.16 -27.55
C PRO A 707 4.50 45.22 -27.43
N LEU A 708 5.71 44.88 -27.90
CA LEU A 708 6.78 45.84 -28.10
C LEU A 708 6.43 46.77 -29.28
N PRO A 709 6.79 48.07 -29.22
CA PRO A 709 6.51 49.02 -30.30
C PRO A 709 7.39 48.75 -31.54
N ASN A 710 6.80 49.02 -32.70
CA ASN A 710 7.49 49.10 -33.97
C ASN A 710 8.54 50.22 -33.96
N ASP A 711 9.59 50.01 -34.77
CA ASP A 711 10.70 50.91 -35.12
C ASP A 711 11.93 50.87 -34.21
N LEU A 712 12.98 50.21 -34.70
CA LEU A 712 14.30 50.81 -34.94
C LEU A 712 15.30 49.78 -35.53
N GLY A 713 15.85 50.14 -36.70
CA GLY A 713 17.27 49.95 -37.02
C GLY A 713 17.78 48.56 -37.42
N VAL A 714 18.02 48.39 -38.72
CA VAL A 714 18.92 47.37 -39.26
C VAL A 714 20.37 47.72 -38.89
N GLU A 715 21.09 46.83 -38.22
CA GLU A 715 22.56 46.74 -38.33
C GLU A 715 22.98 45.26 -38.43
N GLN A 716 23.53 44.90 -39.59
CA GLN A 716 24.17 43.61 -39.84
C GLN A 716 25.58 43.59 -39.22
N LYS A 717 25.90 42.56 -38.42
CA LYS A 717 27.25 41.97 -38.39
C LYS A 717 27.23 40.45 -38.20
N GLY A 718 27.46 39.76 -39.32
CA GLY A 718 28.31 38.57 -39.50
C GLY A 718 28.19 37.37 -38.55
N GLY A 719 27.75 36.23 -39.10
CA GLY A 719 27.98 34.91 -38.50
C GLY A 719 27.17 33.80 -39.16
N GLN A 720 27.78 33.14 -40.16
CA GLN A 720 27.43 31.90 -40.88
C GLN A 720 26.07 31.22 -40.65
N ILE A 721 25.33 31.14 -41.75
CA ILE A 721 24.14 30.33 -42.00
C ILE A 721 24.54 28.85 -42.10
N HIS A 722 23.98 27.99 -41.23
CA HIS A 722 23.63 26.63 -41.62
C HIS A 722 22.12 26.60 -41.88
N SER A 723 21.77 26.32 -43.13
CA SER A 723 20.41 26.26 -43.65
C SER A 723 19.58 25.17 -42.96
N VAL A 724 18.41 25.53 -42.41
CA VAL A 724 17.30 24.59 -42.21
C VAL A 724 16.12 25.10 -43.03
N ILE A 725 15.73 24.29 -44.01
CA ILE A 725 14.58 24.51 -44.89
C ILE A 725 13.30 24.42 -44.05
N LEU A 726 12.62 25.55 -43.87
CA LEU A 726 11.25 25.60 -43.34
C LEU A 726 10.29 25.51 -44.52
N GLN A 727 9.75 24.32 -44.77
CA GLN A 727 8.64 24.15 -45.68
C GLN A 727 7.35 24.56 -44.94
N MET A 728 6.94 25.82 -45.12
CA MET A 728 5.60 26.28 -44.73
C MET A 728 4.59 25.74 -45.76
N GLN A 729 3.90 24.65 -45.44
CA GLN A 729 2.62 24.37 -46.07
C GLN A 729 1.52 25.10 -45.30
N CYS A 730 1.12 26.25 -45.83
CA CYS A 730 -0.17 26.84 -45.53
C CYS A 730 -1.26 26.00 -46.19
N PHE A 731 -2.13 25.37 -45.39
CA PHE A 731 -3.47 25.02 -45.87
C PHE A 731 -4.49 25.64 -44.92
N GLY A 732 -5.09 26.73 -45.41
CA GLY A 732 -6.34 27.26 -44.91
C GLY A 732 -7.48 26.32 -45.24
N LYS A 733 -8.52 26.44 -44.40
CA LYS A 733 -9.90 25.94 -44.57
C LYS A 733 -10.28 25.63 -46.02
N TYR A 734 -10.93 24.49 -46.26
CA TYR A 734 -12.25 24.36 -46.89
C TYR A 734 -12.73 22.90 -46.76
N LEU A 735 -14.02 22.71 -46.47
CA LEU A 735 -14.78 21.56 -47.00
C LEU A 735 -15.06 21.85 -48.49
N PRO A 736 -15.26 20.84 -49.36
CA PRO A 736 -15.33 19.39 -49.11
C PRO A 736 -14.03 18.64 -49.40
#